data_AF-A0A813W0I1-F1
#
_entry.id   AF-A0A813W0I1-F1
#
_cell.length_a   1.000
_cell.length_b   1.000
_cell.length_c   1.000
_cell.angle_alpha   90.00
_cell.angle_beta   90.00
_cell.angle_gamma   90.00
#
_symmetry.space_group_name_H-M   'P 1'
#
loop_
_entity.id
_entity.type
_entity.pdbx_description
1 polymer ?
#
loop_
_entity_poly.entity_id
_entity_poly.type
_entity_poly.pdbx_seq_one_letter_code
_entity_poly.pdbx_strand_id
1 'polypeptide(L)'
;MTERQFYISSFDVDNNIPIKEQENDFNSIAEYTFCSFVRSQVLFTAIRLNIFTTIHKSATCSLTIEELVLKLNIKLKLSYFKSYLTYLVYLRLLKLTNENKYECTNVTRKYLVQDKDKQQWYIADGIQVWDKRLYQFCSYLDKTLRSGKRSSEQNQCSNNLWSVFEQKQDIMLFFAHVMASFTRCTTNELCDHFDFSCYQTLVDLGGSLGDLSRTVVARNENIKCYSAELPELCQYIQTNIHLYYHERIEYICEDIFEQQWSDSIENNIDQIDIVCLKYILHDWTYKQRQFLVNKVYNLLKRKSKNENGLMLVIEKMVDDKRSNLSTLCTSVSMLIELGDGTGYDGTLLEYKQLVQDCGFKTIQLIKLNGPMVAMYSYRISNKREQVVQVDKHVASLFGDYNDNVDDWDESCDDVPKSPFVLTGLPPEIEEGNIEYKLKLVDPNPDRLEHLVTQMKWRVQEGQGEAIYEIGVEDCGTLSGVNAEELDASLKTLEKMADRLGASITILYKRNVNNDRQVVEVLVRKVPDDQHFIDLRVAILGNVDSGKSSLVGVLTHAELDNGRGRARLNLFRHLHEIQSGRTSSITHEILGFNDMGKSVDYHTARTPNEICDRSSKIITFIDLAGHHKYMKTTVFGLAAHLPDFAMLVINGSTGVVGTTREHFGFALALQVPVFVVINKIDLCSKGSVQQTVECLRYLLQHTGIKLEPFFVETTDDVVQAADKLVEKSICPIFAISCTTGENIDLLKKFLNILPPRLTVPEQERLSKLPVEYRIDEIYSSAQPDSVVVGGTLRSGTIHEGENCLVGPLINGDFVPIKVTKIQRYRVPRRMVRAGQSASLRLPYIEGSNLRKGMVIVSSTSNPKACYEFLAHIYLLHHANAIQKGFQATVHIENVRQTAQIIAMDKDELRINEYATVTFRFMLRSEYLPKDSRLIFRTGEAKGVGRVIQVTPC
;
A
#
# COMPACT_ATOMS: atom_id res chain seq x y z
N MET A 1 -35.55 43.00 23.19
CA MET A 1 -36.09 42.68 21.85
C MET A 1 -35.37 41.44 21.35
N THR A 2 -36.15 40.35 21.25
CA THR A 2 -35.88 39.04 20.64
C THR A 2 -34.63 38.27 21.08
N GLU A 3 -34.79 37.50 22.16
CA GLU A 3 -34.05 36.26 22.42
C GLU A 3 -34.27 35.29 21.24
N ARG A 4 -33.23 35.05 20.43
CA ARG A 4 -33.16 33.84 19.60
C ARG A 4 -32.44 32.77 20.42
N GLN A 5 -33.24 31.89 21.03
CA GLN A 5 -32.77 30.62 21.58
C GLN A 5 -32.11 29.82 20.44
N PHE A 6 -30.79 29.71 20.46
CA PHE A 6 -30.09 28.66 19.72
C PHE A 6 -30.37 27.34 20.46
N TYR A 7 -31.30 26.55 19.92
CA TYR A 7 -31.54 25.18 20.36
C TYR A 7 -30.29 24.35 20.06
N ILE A 8 -29.43 24.21 21.06
CA ILE A 8 -28.44 23.14 21.10
C ILE A 8 -29.19 21.98 21.75
N SER A 9 -29.62 21.03 20.93
CA SER A 9 -30.17 19.78 21.46
C SER A 9 -29.11 19.13 22.34
N SER A 10 -29.35 19.16 23.64
CA SER A 10 -28.93 18.11 24.56
C SER A 10 -29.18 16.76 23.88
N PHE A 11 -28.22 15.85 23.95
CA PHE A 11 -28.57 14.43 23.94
C PHE A 11 -29.33 14.20 25.26
N ASP A 12 -30.61 14.55 25.28
CA ASP A 12 -31.55 14.07 26.28
C ASP A 12 -31.72 12.57 26.02
N VAL A 13 -31.21 11.78 26.94
CA VAL A 13 -31.25 10.30 26.90
C VAL A 13 -32.66 9.77 27.18
N ASP A 14 -33.62 10.63 27.52
CA ASP A 14 -35.02 10.25 27.73
C ASP A 14 -35.93 11.24 27.03
N ASN A 15 -36.36 10.93 25.80
CA ASN A 15 -37.71 11.19 25.29
C ASN A 15 -37.86 10.63 23.87
N ASN A 16 -38.83 9.72 23.67
CA ASN A 16 -39.34 9.29 22.37
C ASN A 16 -40.04 10.47 21.65
N ILE A 17 -39.27 11.42 21.13
CA ILE A 17 -39.80 12.47 20.24
C ILE A 17 -39.65 11.97 18.80
N PRO A 18 -40.74 11.92 18.01
CA PRO A 18 -40.62 11.58 16.60
C PRO A 18 -39.70 12.58 15.92
N ILE A 19 -38.72 12.08 15.16
CA ILE A 19 -37.82 12.89 14.34
C ILE A 19 -38.70 13.68 13.37
N LYS A 20 -39.05 14.92 13.72
CA LYS A 20 -39.54 15.88 12.73
C LYS A 20 -38.39 16.13 11.78
N GLU A 21 -38.65 16.08 10.48
CA GLU A 21 -37.74 16.57 9.44
C GLU A 21 -37.36 18.03 9.78
N GLN A 22 -36.25 18.20 10.49
CA GLN A 22 -35.52 19.46 10.50
C GLN A 22 -34.58 19.37 9.31
N GLU A 23 -34.81 20.23 8.31
CA GLU A 23 -33.85 20.43 7.23
C GLU A 23 -32.50 20.79 7.86
N ASN A 24 -31.50 19.91 7.68
CA ASN A 24 -30.14 20.19 8.10
C ASN A 24 -29.61 21.37 7.26
N ASP A 25 -29.65 22.59 7.80
CA ASP A 25 -29.05 23.76 7.16
C ASP A 25 -27.51 23.61 7.10
N PHE A 26 -26.84 24.41 6.27
CA PHE A 26 -25.37 24.38 6.15
C PHE A 26 -24.65 24.63 7.50
N ASN A 27 -25.21 25.46 8.39
CA ASN A 27 -24.62 25.74 9.69
C ASN A 27 -24.68 24.52 10.60
N SER A 28 -25.75 23.74 10.55
CA SER A 28 -25.92 22.51 11.32
C SER A 28 -24.86 21.48 10.92
N ILE A 29 -24.61 21.25 9.63
CA ILE A 29 -23.60 20.27 9.17
C ILE A 29 -22.18 20.71 9.55
N ALA A 30 -21.85 21.99 9.36
CA ALA A 30 -20.55 22.54 9.75
C ALA A 30 -20.34 22.47 11.27
N GLU A 31 -21.36 22.79 12.06
CA GLU A 31 -21.33 22.70 13.51
C GLU A 31 -21.22 21.24 13.99
N TYR A 32 -21.99 20.31 13.42
CA TYR A 32 -21.89 18.88 13.74
C TYR A 32 -20.51 18.31 13.42
N THR A 33 -19.89 18.69 12.31
CA THR A 33 -18.62 18.07 11.87
C THR A 33 -17.41 18.72 12.53
N PHE A 34 -17.27 20.05 12.42
CA PHE A 34 -16.11 20.77 12.94
C PHE A 34 -16.13 20.85 14.46
N CYS A 35 -17.28 21.18 15.08
CA CYS A 35 -17.33 21.31 16.53
C CYS A 35 -17.16 19.95 17.22
N SER A 36 -17.71 18.85 16.71
CA SER A 36 -17.50 17.52 17.32
C SER A 36 -16.03 17.10 17.32
N PHE A 37 -15.31 17.35 16.22
CA PHE A 37 -13.87 17.11 16.14
C PHE A 37 -13.10 17.91 17.21
N VAL A 38 -13.40 19.21 17.33
CA VAL A 38 -12.77 20.11 18.31
C VAL A 38 -13.15 19.72 19.74
N ARG A 39 -14.40 19.35 20.02
CA ARG A 39 -14.89 18.92 21.34
C ARG A 39 -14.07 17.75 21.88
N SER A 40 -13.87 16.70 21.07
CA SER A 40 -13.07 15.53 21.47
C SER A 40 -11.62 15.90 21.76
N GLN A 41 -10.98 16.68 20.87
CA GLN A 41 -9.57 17.07 21.03
C GLN A 41 -9.34 17.99 22.24
N VAL A 42 -10.30 18.86 22.57
CA VAL A 42 -10.25 19.69 23.78
C VAL A 42 -10.31 18.83 25.04
N LEU A 43 -11.20 17.83 25.10
CA LEU A 43 -11.25 16.91 26.24
C LEU A 43 -9.96 16.09 26.37
N PHE A 44 -9.47 15.52 25.27
CA PHE A 44 -8.25 14.71 25.25
C PHE A 44 -7.03 15.51 25.73
N THR A 45 -6.92 16.76 25.26
CA THR A 45 -5.83 17.66 25.66
C THR A 45 -5.93 18.02 27.15
N ALA A 46 -7.14 18.21 27.70
CA ALA A 46 -7.32 18.56 29.10
C ALA A 46 -6.91 17.43 30.05
N ILE A 47 -7.18 16.19 29.67
CA ILE A 47 -6.75 15.00 30.41
C ILE A 47 -5.22 14.85 30.32
N ARG A 48 -4.64 14.98 29.13
CA ARG A 48 -3.19 14.84 28.90
C ARG A 48 -2.38 15.92 29.63
N LEU A 49 -2.88 17.15 29.68
CA LEU A 49 -2.30 18.24 30.48
C LEU A 49 -2.63 18.13 31.97
N ASN A 50 -3.37 17.10 32.39
CA ASN A 50 -3.76 16.84 33.77
C ASN A 50 -4.48 18.01 34.47
N ILE A 51 -5.29 18.75 33.72
CA ILE A 51 -5.96 19.98 34.18
C ILE A 51 -6.88 19.68 35.36
N PHE A 52 -7.73 18.65 35.23
CA PHE A 52 -8.75 18.33 36.23
C PHE A 52 -8.14 17.92 37.57
N THR A 53 -7.12 17.06 37.54
CA THR A 53 -6.42 16.61 38.75
C THR A 53 -5.65 17.76 39.41
N THR A 54 -5.05 18.65 38.62
CA THR A 54 -4.31 19.81 39.13
C THR A 54 -5.23 20.80 39.85
N ILE A 55 -6.43 21.05 39.32
CA ILE A 55 -7.47 21.84 39.98
C ILE A 55 -7.93 21.14 41.26
N HIS A 56 -8.24 19.84 41.19
CA HIS A 56 -8.79 19.10 42.34
C HIS A 56 -7.80 18.97 43.51
N LYS A 57 -6.52 18.75 43.23
CA LYS A 57 -5.47 18.61 44.26
C LYS A 57 -4.97 19.95 44.81
N SER A 58 -5.49 21.08 44.34
CA SER A 58 -5.19 22.38 44.93
C SER A 58 -5.83 22.53 46.31
N ALA A 59 -5.21 23.31 47.20
CA ALA A 59 -5.69 23.51 48.58
C ALA A 59 -7.16 24.00 48.63
N THR A 60 -7.58 24.79 47.65
CA THR A 60 -8.93 25.37 47.55
C THR A 60 -9.83 24.63 46.55
N CYS A 61 -9.38 23.51 45.97
CA CYS A 61 -10.06 22.79 44.87
C CYS A 61 -10.43 23.68 43.66
N SER A 62 -9.80 24.85 43.54
CA SER A 62 -10.10 25.93 42.59
C SER A 62 -8.81 26.69 42.26
N LEU A 63 -8.61 27.11 41.01
CA LEU A 63 -7.40 27.83 40.58
C LEU A 63 -7.71 28.97 39.60
N THR A 64 -6.96 30.06 39.68
CA THR A 64 -6.98 31.14 38.66
C THR A 64 -6.28 30.70 37.38
N ILE A 65 -6.45 31.46 36.29
CA ILE A 65 -5.76 31.15 35.02
C ILE A 65 -4.25 31.28 35.15
N GLU A 66 -3.75 32.26 35.90
CA GLU A 66 -2.32 32.48 36.16
C GLU A 66 -1.71 31.32 36.94
N GLU A 67 -2.40 30.84 37.97
CA GLU A 67 -1.99 29.67 38.75
C GLU A 67 -1.95 28.39 37.91
N LEU A 68 -2.93 28.21 37.01
CA LEU A 68 -2.96 27.08 36.10
C LEU A 68 -1.80 27.13 35.10
N VAL A 69 -1.53 28.30 34.52
CA VAL A 69 -0.40 28.49 33.59
C VAL A 69 0.93 28.15 34.27
N LEU A 70 1.12 28.58 35.52
CA LEU A 70 2.31 28.27 36.31
C LEU A 70 2.41 26.78 36.64
N LYS A 71 1.36 26.17 37.21
CA LYS A 71 1.38 24.77 37.64
C LYS A 71 1.50 23.77 36.49
N LEU A 72 0.93 24.10 35.33
CA LEU A 72 0.92 23.24 34.15
C LEU A 72 2.03 23.59 33.13
N ASN A 73 2.87 24.59 33.43
CA ASN A 73 3.95 25.07 32.56
C ASN A 73 3.48 25.43 31.13
N ILE A 74 2.38 26.18 31.03
CA ILE A 74 1.77 26.55 29.75
C ILE A 74 2.49 27.77 29.16
N LYS A 75 3.09 27.61 27.98
CA LYS A 75 3.80 28.68 27.27
C LYS A 75 2.91 29.55 26.36
N LEU A 76 1.62 29.21 26.28
CA LEU A 76 0.65 29.88 25.41
C LEU A 76 0.26 31.25 25.99
N LYS A 77 -0.04 32.23 25.12
CA LYS A 77 -0.58 33.52 25.53
C LYS A 77 -1.86 33.32 26.35
N LEU A 78 -1.96 34.01 27.49
CA LEU A 78 -3.07 33.93 28.45
C LEU A 78 -4.46 34.02 27.79
N SER A 79 -4.62 34.89 26.78
CA SER A 79 -5.89 35.05 26.06
C SER A 79 -6.37 33.76 25.37
N TYR A 80 -5.45 32.99 24.76
CA TYR A 80 -5.82 31.76 24.07
C TYR A 80 -6.05 30.61 25.06
N PHE A 81 -5.27 30.54 26.13
CA PHE A 81 -5.50 29.55 27.17
C PHE A 81 -6.83 29.81 27.90
N LYS A 82 -7.22 31.08 28.07
CA LYS A 82 -8.54 31.45 28.58
C LYS A 82 -9.65 30.92 27.70
N SER A 83 -9.57 31.13 26.38
CA SER A 83 -10.55 30.57 25.43
C SER A 83 -10.68 29.06 25.54
N TYR A 84 -9.55 28.36 25.72
CA TYR A 84 -9.53 26.91 25.92
C TYR A 84 -10.22 26.48 27.23
N LEU A 85 -9.94 27.14 28.35
CA LEU A 85 -10.61 26.85 29.62
C LEU A 85 -12.10 27.22 29.58
N THR A 86 -12.47 28.32 28.92
CA THR A 86 -13.87 28.69 28.68
C THR A 86 -14.60 27.62 27.87
N TYR A 87 -13.92 26.98 26.91
CA TYR A 87 -14.49 25.84 26.18
C TYR A 87 -14.79 24.66 27.12
N LEU A 88 -13.90 24.33 28.06
CA LEU A 88 -14.14 23.28 29.06
C LEU A 88 -15.28 23.62 30.03
N VAL A 89 -15.48 24.91 30.32
CA VAL A 89 -16.67 25.38 31.07
C VAL A 89 -17.94 25.18 30.26
N TYR A 90 -17.90 25.49 28.95
CA TYR A 90 -19.02 25.27 28.05
C TYR A 90 -19.41 23.79 27.92
N LEU A 91 -18.42 22.89 27.93
CA LEU A 91 -18.63 21.44 28.00
C LEU A 91 -19.12 20.94 29.37
N ARG A 92 -19.31 21.82 30.36
CA ARG A 92 -19.72 21.49 31.74
C ARG A 92 -18.73 20.56 32.45
N LEU A 93 -17.47 20.56 32.03
CA LEU A 93 -16.39 19.83 32.67
C LEU A 93 -15.73 20.66 33.78
N LEU A 94 -15.66 21.98 33.57
CA LEU A 94 -15.27 22.96 34.57
C LEU A 94 -16.43 23.92 34.86
N LYS A 95 -16.34 24.65 35.96
CA LYS A 95 -17.17 25.82 36.27
C LYS A 95 -16.27 26.99 36.61
N LEU A 96 -16.65 28.20 36.19
CA LEU A 96 -15.98 29.44 36.56
C LEU A 96 -16.71 30.04 37.76
N THR A 97 -15.99 30.31 38.84
CA THR A 97 -16.54 30.92 40.06
C THR A 97 -16.61 32.44 39.92
N ASN A 98 -17.34 33.08 40.83
CA ASN A 98 -17.45 34.55 40.92
C ASN A 98 -16.09 35.23 41.17
N GLU A 99 -15.11 34.50 41.69
CA GLU A 99 -13.74 34.98 41.93
C GLU A 99 -12.80 34.75 40.73
N ASN A 100 -13.33 34.45 39.54
CA ASN A 100 -12.54 34.08 38.35
C ASN A 100 -11.63 32.85 38.54
N LYS A 101 -12.02 31.90 39.39
CA LYS A 101 -11.32 30.61 39.55
C LYS A 101 -12.07 29.50 38.83
N TYR A 102 -11.33 28.53 38.31
CA TYR A 102 -11.87 27.34 37.67
C TYR A 102 -11.95 26.18 38.67
N GLU A 103 -13.09 25.50 38.71
CA GLU A 103 -13.37 24.34 39.55
C GLU A 103 -13.87 23.16 38.71
N CYS A 104 -13.56 21.92 39.12
CA CYS A 104 -14.12 20.72 38.49
C CYS A 104 -15.60 20.54 38.87
N THR A 105 -16.44 20.14 37.91
CA THR A 105 -17.83 19.75 38.20
C THR A 105 -17.89 18.39 38.93
N ASN A 106 -19.06 18.02 39.47
CA ASN A 106 -19.23 16.74 40.18
C ASN A 106 -18.94 15.53 39.28
N VAL A 107 -19.38 15.61 38.02
CA VAL A 107 -19.12 14.58 37.00
C VAL A 107 -17.61 14.46 36.74
N THR A 108 -16.92 15.57 36.51
CA THR A 108 -15.46 15.58 36.30
C THR A 108 -14.72 15.03 37.52
N ARG A 109 -15.11 15.41 38.73
CA ARG A 109 -14.50 14.90 39.98
C ARG A 109 -14.69 13.40 40.16
N LYS A 110 -15.83 12.86 39.72
CA LYS A 110 -16.13 11.43 39.84
C LYS A 110 -15.38 10.59 38.79
N TYR A 111 -15.34 11.04 37.54
CA TYR A 111 -14.93 10.21 36.41
C TYR A 111 -13.56 10.56 35.81
N LEU A 112 -13.08 11.81 35.94
CA LEU A 112 -11.91 12.32 35.20
C LEU A 112 -10.74 12.78 36.09
N VAL A 113 -10.91 12.75 37.42
CA VAL A 113 -9.86 13.14 38.36
C VAL A 113 -9.14 11.90 38.89
N GLN A 114 -7.81 11.94 38.86
CA GLN A 114 -6.99 10.85 39.39
C GLN A 114 -6.86 10.96 40.92
N ASP A 115 -7.67 10.18 41.62
CA ASP A 115 -7.75 10.09 43.08
C ASP A 115 -7.72 8.62 43.53
N LYS A 116 -6.85 8.29 44.49
CA LYS A 116 -6.62 6.91 44.94
C LYS A 116 -7.88 6.31 45.59
N ASP A 117 -8.68 7.14 46.26
CA ASP A 117 -9.88 6.69 46.98
C ASP A 117 -11.11 6.52 46.07
N LYS A 118 -11.02 6.96 44.80
CA LYS A 118 -12.13 6.94 43.83
C LYS A 118 -11.79 6.25 42.52
N GLN A 119 -10.71 5.46 42.52
CA GLN A 119 -10.21 4.76 41.33
C GLN A 119 -11.26 3.84 40.67
N GLN A 120 -12.25 3.37 41.44
CA GLN A 120 -13.37 2.57 40.96
C GLN A 120 -14.26 3.27 39.91
N TRP A 121 -14.30 4.61 39.85
CA TRP A 121 -15.10 5.36 38.87
C TRP A 121 -14.26 6.10 37.82
N TYR A 122 -12.93 5.99 37.87
CA TYR A 122 -12.05 6.73 36.97
C TYR A 122 -12.02 6.12 35.56
N ILE A 123 -12.30 6.95 34.54
CA ILE A 123 -12.37 6.51 33.12
C ILE A 123 -11.38 7.20 32.19
N ALA A 124 -10.61 8.18 32.68
CA ALA A 124 -9.80 9.02 31.81
C ALA A 124 -8.65 8.26 31.13
N ASP A 125 -8.20 7.13 31.69
CA ASP A 125 -7.23 6.24 31.04
C ASP A 125 -7.77 5.69 29.71
N GLY A 126 -9.03 5.24 29.68
CA GLY A 126 -9.70 4.79 28.45
C GLY A 126 -9.88 5.92 27.43
N ILE A 127 -10.11 7.15 27.88
CA ILE A 127 -10.24 8.33 27.01
C ILE A 127 -8.89 8.72 26.38
N GLN A 128 -7.79 8.69 27.15
CA GLN A 128 -6.45 8.95 26.61
C GLN A 128 -6.03 7.92 25.56
N VAL A 129 -6.47 6.68 25.77
CA VAL A 129 -6.32 5.61 24.81
C VAL A 129 -7.04 5.94 23.50
N TRP A 130 -8.30 6.41 23.56
CA TRP A 130 -9.03 6.81 22.37
C TRP A 130 -8.31 7.90 21.57
N ASP A 131 -7.75 8.93 22.25
CA ASP A 131 -6.94 9.99 21.62
C ASP A 131 -5.76 9.40 20.84
N LYS A 132 -5.00 8.50 21.47
CA LYS A 132 -3.76 7.98 20.91
C LYS A 132 -3.95 6.98 19.76
N ARG A 133 -5.11 6.30 19.69
CA ARG A 133 -5.29 5.18 18.76
C ARG A 133 -6.62 5.18 18.02
N LEU A 134 -7.75 5.10 18.71
CA LEU A 134 -9.06 4.99 18.04
C LEU A 134 -9.35 6.23 17.16
N TYR A 135 -8.98 7.42 17.64
CA TYR A 135 -9.11 8.66 16.89
C TYR A 135 -8.34 8.65 15.56
N GLN A 136 -7.14 8.05 15.55
CA GLN A 136 -6.37 7.84 14.33
C GLN A 136 -7.00 6.77 13.45
N PHE A 137 -7.51 5.69 14.04
CA PHE A 137 -8.18 4.61 13.30
C PHE A 137 -9.47 5.04 12.61
N CYS A 138 -10.21 6.00 13.19
CA CYS A 138 -11.36 6.63 12.53
C CYS A 138 -11.01 7.26 11.18
N SER A 139 -9.75 7.69 10.96
CA SER A 139 -9.29 8.18 9.65
C SER A 139 -9.20 7.09 8.57
N TYR A 140 -9.29 5.81 8.96
CA TYR A 140 -9.28 4.66 8.06
C TYR A 140 -10.67 4.07 7.80
N LEU A 141 -11.73 4.67 8.32
CA LEU A 141 -13.10 4.16 8.18
C LEU A 141 -13.50 3.97 6.71
N ASP A 142 -13.12 4.87 5.81
CA ASP A 142 -13.38 4.75 4.37
C ASP A 142 -12.70 3.50 3.77
N LYS A 143 -11.47 3.22 4.18
CA LYS A 143 -10.71 2.05 3.74
C LYS A 143 -11.30 0.77 4.31
N THR A 144 -11.65 0.76 5.59
CA THR A 144 -12.26 -0.42 6.21
C THR A 144 -13.62 -0.74 5.57
N LEU A 145 -14.47 0.28 5.34
CA LEU A 145 -15.76 0.09 4.64
C LEU A 145 -15.60 -0.43 3.22
N ARG A 146 -14.61 0.05 2.47
CA ARG A 146 -14.37 -0.38 1.07
C ARG A 146 -13.72 -1.75 0.96
N SER A 147 -12.84 -2.08 1.91
CA SER A 147 -12.06 -3.32 1.85
C SER A 147 -12.70 -4.49 2.57
N GLY A 148 -13.61 -4.22 3.53
CA GLY A 148 -14.07 -5.24 4.47
C GLY A 148 -12.92 -5.88 5.25
N LYS A 149 -11.81 -5.14 5.47
CA LYS A 149 -10.61 -5.59 6.20
C LYS A 149 -10.09 -4.51 7.14
N ARG A 150 -9.42 -4.94 8.23
CA ARG A 150 -8.84 -4.04 9.25
C ARG A 150 -7.82 -3.14 8.60
N SER A 151 -8.04 -1.83 8.70
CA SER A 151 -7.14 -0.83 8.12
C SER A 151 -6.35 -0.14 9.24
N SER A 152 -5.04 -0.38 9.30
CA SER A 152 -4.14 0.28 10.24
C SER A 152 -2.91 0.88 9.55
N GLU A 153 -2.25 1.81 10.22
CA GLU A 153 -1.02 2.48 9.76
C GLU A 153 0.20 1.52 9.70
N GLN A 154 0.11 0.37 10.39
CA GLN A 154 1.12 -0.68 10.49
C GLN A 154 0.53 -2.06 10.14
N ASN A 155 0.12 -2.31 8.89
CA ASN A 155 -0.29 -3.65 8.47
C ASN A 155 0.91 -4.59 8.31
N GLN A 156 1.48 -5.03 9.44
CA GLN A 156 2.49 -6.10 9.54
C GLN A 156 2.08 -7.27 10.45
N CYS A 157 1.04 -7.15 11.26
CA CYS A 157 0.55 -8.25 12.09
C CYS A 157 -0.87 -8.58 11.65
N SER A 158 -1.04 -9.81 11.13
CA SER A 158 -2.24 -10.65 11.08
C SER A 158 -3.63 -10.01 10.84
N ASN A 159 -4.47 -10.71 10.07
CA ASN A 159 -5.86 -10.29 9.81
C ASN A 159 -6.76 -10.27 11.06
N ASN A 160 -6.26 -10.65 12.23
CA ASN A 160 -7.04 -10.81 13.46
C ASN A 160 -6.39 -10.05 14.62
N LEU A 161 -7.16 -9.17 15.28
CA LEU A 161 -6.72 -8.38 16.44
C LEU A 161 -6.05 -9.24 17.53
N TRP A 162 -6.60 -10.43 17.77
CA TRP A 162 -6.16 -11.32 18.86
C TRP A 162 -4.72 -11.80 18.65
N SER A 163 -4.36 -12.18 17.42
CA SER A 163 -2.97 -12.52 17.08
C SER A 163 -1.99 -11.32 17.10
N VAL A 164 -2.48 -10.08 17.09
CA VAL A 164 -1.65 -8.90 17.37
C VAL A 164 -1.34 -8.80 18.87
N PHE A 165 -2.26 -9.24 19.74
CA PHE A 165 -2.05 -9.24 21.19
C PHE A 165 -0.93 -10.20 21.59
N GLU A 166 -0.85 -11.36 20.95
CA GLU A 166 0.25 -12.33 21.11
C GLU A 166 1.63 -11.73 20.78
N GLN A 167 1.68 -10.84 19.78
CA GLN A 167 2.95 -10.31 19.26
C GLN A 167 3.36 -8.97 19.89
N LYS A 168 2.39 -8.21 20.41
CA LYS A 168 2.57 -6.83 20.88
C LYS A 168 1.89 -6.62 22.23
N GLN A 169 2.67 -6.87 23.28
CA GLN A 169 2.22 -6.76 24.68
C GLN A 169 1.67 -5.36 25.03
N ASP A 170 2.23 -4.29 24.46
CA ASP A 170 1.76 -2.91 24.65
C ASP A 170 0.33 -2.70 24.12
N ILE A 171 0.01 -3.31 22.98
CA ILE A 171 -1.31 -3.26 22.34
C ILE A 171 -2.34 -4.11 23.09
N MET A 172 -1.93 -5.28 23.59
CA MET A 172 -2.76 -6.14 24.45
C MET A 172 -3.11 -5.43 25.76
N LEU A 173 -2.10 -4.90 26.46
CA LEU A 173 -2.31 -4.16 27.71
C LEU A 173 -3.17 -2.92 27.50
N PHE A 174 -2.97 -2.23 26.38
CA PHE A 174 -3.82 -1.14 25.96
C PHE A 174 -5.30 -1.56 25.89
N PHE A 175 -5.63 -2.68 25.23
CA PHE A 175 -7.01 -3.14 25.11
C PHE A 175 -7.60 -3.53 26.46
N ALA A 176 -6.81 -4.24 27.27
CA ALA A 176 -7.19 -4.65 28.62
C ALA A 176 -7.56 -3.45 29.52
N HIS A 177 -6.76 -2.39 29.51
CA HIS A 177 -7.03 -1.18 30.30
C HIS A 177 -8.30 -0.42 29.86
N VAL A 178 -8.63 -0.42 28.56
CA VAL A 178 -9.88 0.18 28.06
C VAL A 178 -11.09 -0.62 28.53
N MET A 179 -11.05 -1.94 28.34
CA MET A 179 -12.15 -2.81 28.74
C MET A 179 -12.37 -2.77 30.26
N ALA A 180 -11.31 -2.68 31.05
CA ALA A 180 -11.38 -2.46 32.49
C ALA A 180 -12.14 -1.17 32.85
N SER A 181 -11.85 -0.06 32.16
CA SER A 181 -12.52 1.23 32.39
C SER A 181 -14.02 1.17 32.16
N PHE A 182 -14.49 0.50 31.10
CA PHE A 182 -15.92 0.34 30.82
C PHE A 182 -16.59 -0.64 31.79
N THR A 183 -15.89 -1.73 32.11
CA THR A 183 -16.38 -2.77 33.02
C THR A 183 -16.75 -2.19 34.37
N ARG A 184 -15.93 -1.31 34.96
CA ARG A 184 -16.19 -0.76 36.31
C ARG A 184 -17.54 -0.06 36.44
N CYS A 185 -17.95 0.73 35.45
CA CYS A 185 -19.22 1.42 35.49
C CYS A 185 -20.39 0.44 35.33
N THR A 186 -20.31 -0.45 34.34
CA THR A 186 -21.36 -1.43 34.04
C THR A 186 -21.55 -2.45 35.16
N THR A 187 -20.47 -2.97 35.74
CA THR A 187 -20.55 -3.99 36.81
C THR A 187 -21.07 -3.41 38.12
N ASN A 188 -20.75 -2.15 38.46
CA ASN A 188 -21.29 -1.53 39.67
C ASN A 188 -22.83 -1.48 39.65
N GLU A 189 -23.39 -1.08 38.51
CA GLU A 189 -24.84 -1.04 38.31
C GLU A 189 -25.46 -2.44 38.23
N LEU A 190 -24.77 -3.39 37.59
CA LEU A 190 -25.20 -4.78 37.61
C LEU A 190 -25.34 -5.30 39.04
N CYS A 191 -24.37 -5.03 39.93
CA CYS A 191 -24.46 -5.44 41.33
C CYS A 191 -25.58 -4.73 42.11
N ASP A 192 -26.10 -3.60 41.63
CA ASP A 192 -27.28 -2.95 42.22
C ASP A 192 -28.60 -3.65 41.82
N HIS A 193 -28.60 -4.38 40.69
CA HIS A 193 -29.80 -4.99 40.09
C HIS A 193 -29.83 -6.52 40.08
N PHE A 194 -28.66 -7.17 40.15
CA PHE A 194 -28.51 -8.62 40.13
C PHE A 194 -27.99 -9.11 41.49
N ASP A 195 -28.75 -10.00 42.12
CA ASP A 195 -28.40 -10.57 43.42
C ASP A 195 -27.40 -11.72 43.25
N PHE A 196 -26.13 -11.44 43.56
CA PHE A 196 -25.06 -12.43 43.57
C PHE A 196 -24.99 -13.25 44.86
N SER A 197 -25.74 -12.90 45.91
CA SER A 197 -25.64 -13.54 47.24
C SER A 197 -26.05 -15.02 47.24
N CYS A 198 -26.85 -15.43 46.25
CA CYS A 198 -27.31 -16.80 46.07
C CYS A 198 -26.27 -17.74 45.43
N TYR A 199 -25.10 -17.24 45.04
CA TYR A 199 -24.10 -17.97 44.27
C TYR A 199 -22.74 -17.96 44.97
N GLN A 200 -22.01 -19.08 44.87
CA GLN A 200 -20.71 -19.27 45.52
C GLN A 200 -19.56 -19.15 44.53
N THR A 201 -19.77 -19.50 43.27
CA THR A 201 -18.71 -19.49 42.25
C THR A 201 -19.12 -18.78 40.97
N LEU A 202 -18.29 -17.82 40.52
CA LEU A 202 -18.41 -17.15 39.22
C LEU A 202 -17.13 -17.36 38.40
N VAL A 203 -17.29 -17.80 37.15
CA VAL A 203 -16.21 -17.84 36.15
C VAL A 203 -16.42 -16.68 35.18
N ASP A 204 -15.46 -15.76 35.10
CA ASP A 204 -15.45 -14.62 34.19
C ASP A 204 -14.57 -14.98 32.98
N LEU A 205 -15.20 -15.34 31.86
CA LEU A 205 -14.50 -15.72 30.63
C LEU A 205 -14.09 -14.46 29.87
N GLY A 206 -12.79 -14.28 29.63
CA GLY A 206 -12.26 -13.03 29.08
C GLY A 206 -12.32 -11.89 30.11
N GLY A 207 -11.91 -12.17 31.34
CA GLY A 207 -12.07 -11.25 32.47
C GLY A 207 -11.15 -10.02 32.47
N SER A 208 -10.24 -9.91 31.49
CA SER A 208 -9.25 -8.85 31.32
C SER A 208 -8.41 -8.66 32.60
N LEU A 209 -8.35 -7.44 33.15
CA LEU A 209 -7.65 -7.14 34.40
C LEU A 209 -8.46 -7.53 35.67
N GLY A 210 -9.52 -8.32 35.52
CA GLY A 210 -10.34 -8.85 36.63
C GLY A 210 -11.30 -7.83 37.26
N ASP A 211 -11.59 -6.70 36.60
CA ASP A 211 -12.43 -5.62 37.18
C ASP A 211 -13.87 -6.06 37.49
N LEU A 212 -14.45 -6.97 36.69
CA LEU A 212 -15.78 -7.52 36.98
C LEU A 212 -15.70 -8.37 38.26
N SER A 213 -14.78 -9.34 38.30
CA SER A 213 -14.54 -10.19 39.45
C SER A 213 -14.29 -9.38 40.73
N ARG A 214 -13.42 -8.35 40.67
CA ARG A 214 -13.13 -7.46 41.81
C ARG A 214 -14.34 -6.69 42.30
N THR A 215 -15.15 -6.17 41.39
CA THR A 215 -16.38 -5.44 41.77
C THR A 215 -17.40 -6.38 42.42
N VAL A 216 -17.55 -7.61 41.89
CA VAL A 216 -18.46 -8.62 42.41
C VAL A 216 -18.05 -9.08 43.81
N VAL A 217 -16.77 -9.45 44.03
CA VAL A 217 -16.30 -9.89 45.36
C VAL A 217 -16.29 -8.75 46.39
N ALA A 218 -16.04 -7.51 45.96
CA ALA A 218 -16.06 -6.36 46.87
C ALA A 218 -17.48 -6.06 47.41
N ARG A 219 -18.53 -6.43 46.67
CA ARG A 219 -19.93 -6.22 47.06
C ARG A 219 -20.62 -7.46 47.62
N ASN A 220 -20.01 -8.64 47.50
CA ASN A 220 -20.61 -9.91 47.90
C ASN A 220 -19.58 -10.75 48.64
N GLU A 221 -19.82 -11.07 49.91
CA GLU A 221 -18.83 -11.71 50.79
C GLU A 221 -18.61 -13.20 50.49
N ASN A 222 -19.62 -13.89 49.95
CA ASN A 222 -19.63 -15.36 49.86
C ASN A 222 -19.20 -15.92 48.49
N ILE A 223 -18.91 -15.06 47.50
CA ILE A 223 -18.59 -15.49 46.14
C ILE A 223 -17.08 -15.54 45.91
N LYS A 224 -16.60 -16.63 45.32
CA LYS A 224 -15.24 -16.78 44.75
C LYS A 224 -15.32 -16.61 43.25
N CYS A 225 -14.42 -15.82 42.68
CA CYS A 225 -14.37 -15.57 41.24
C CYS A 225 -13.13 -16.21 40.61
N TYR A 226 -13.30 -16.78 39.42
CA TYR A 226 -12.23 -17.27 38.57
C TYR A 226 -12.21 -16.45 37.29
N SER A 227 -11.14 -15.73 37.02
CA SER A 227 -11.01 -14.85 35.85
C SER A 227 -10.13 -15.54 34.82
N ALA A 228 -10.73 -16.04 33.73
CA ALA A 228 -10.03 -16.78 32.68
C ALA A 228 -9.59 -15.83 31.56
N GLU A 229 -8.30 -15.89 31.22
CA GLU A 229 -7.66 -15.00 30.24
C GLU A 229 -6.53 -15.69 29.48
N LEU A 230 -6.12 -15.07 28.36
CA LEU A 230 -5.01 -15.56 27.56
C LEU A 230 -3.70 -15.62 28.37
N PRO A 231 -2.82 -16.63 28.12
CA PRO A 231 -1.59 -16.83 28.89
C PRO A 231 -0.71 -15.58 29.03
N GLU A 232 -0.60 -14.77 27.98
CA GLU A 232 0.22 -13.56 27.94
C GLU A 232 -0.27 -12.49 28.91
N LEU A 233 -1.60 -12.31 29.03
CA LEU A 233 -2.18 -11.35 29.95
C LEU A 233 -2.12 -11.87 31.38
N CYS A 234 -2.34 -13.17 31.59
CA CYS A 234 -2.18 -13.79 32.90
C CYS A 234 -0.73 -13.64 33.43
N GLN A 235 0.28 -13.82 32.58
CA GLN A 235 1.68 -13.60 32.96
C GLN A 235 1.93 -12.15 33.42
N TYR A 236 1.31 -11.17 32.75
CA TYR A 236 1.39 -9.77 33.16
C TYR A 236 0.71 -9.53 34.51
N ILE A 237 -0.47 -10.11 34.73
CA ILE A 237 -1.22 -10.00 35.99
C ILE A 237 -0.41 -10.63 37.13
N GLN A 238 0.19 -11.80 36.91
CA GLN A 238 1.06 -12.46 37.89
C GLN A 238 2.29 -11.61 38.24
N THR A 239 2.93 -10.99 37.24
CA THR A 239 4.08 -10.09 37.45
C THR A 239 3.68 -8.84 38.25
N ASN A 240 2.45 -8.37 38.08
CA ASN A 240 1.91 -7.17 38.73
C ASN A 240 0.84 -7.49 39.78
N ILE A 241 0.95 -8.66 40.42
CA ILE A 241 -0.14 -9.22 41.25
C ILE A 241 -0.57 -8.25 42.35
N HIS A 242 0.36 -7.46 42.91
CA HIS A 242 0.08 -6.42 43.90
C HIS A 242 -1.00 -5.38 43.48
N LEU A 243 -1.23 -5.19 42.17
CA LEU A 243 -2.27 -4.29 41.64
C LEU A 243 -3.61 -4.97 41.39
N TYR A 244 -3.62 -6.30 41.25
CA TYR A 244 -4.76 -7.08 40.75
C TYR A 244 -5.22 -8.19 41.72
N TYR A 245 -4.47 -8.39 42.79
CA TYR A 245 -4.69 -9.43 43.78
C TYR A 245 -5.95 -9.18 44.59
N HIS A 246 -6.69 -10.27 44.82
CA HIS A 246 -7.72 -10.36 45.83
C HIS A 246 -7.81 -11.83 46.27
N GLU A 247 -7.90 -12.09 47.56
CA GLU A 247 -7.89 -13.46 48.13
C GLU A 247 -8.99 -14.39 47.58
N ARG A 248 -10.12 -13.80 47.14
CA ARG A 248 -11.27 -14.52 46.54
C ARG A 248 -11.29 -14.49 45.01
N ILE A 249 -10.19 -14.10 44.37
CA ILE A 249 -10.07 -14.10 42.90
C ILE A 249 -8.88 -14.96 42.49
N GLU A 250 -9.12 -15.88 41.57
CA GLU A 250 -8.10 -16.72 40.98
C GLU A 250 -8.04 -16.45 39.46
N TYR A 251 -6.85 -16.15 38.95
CA TYR A 251 -6.65 -15.91 37.53
C TYR A 251 -6.22 -17.21 36.84
N ILE A 252 -6.97 -17.60 35.81
CA ILE A 252 -6.77 -18.85 35.08
C ILE A 252 -6.23 -18.53 33.68
N CYS A 253 -5.12 -19.14 33.30
CA CYS A 253 -4.56 -19.03 31.96
C CYS A 253 -5.29 -20.03 31.05
N GLU A 254 -6.17 -19.56 30.17
CA GLU A 254 -6.95 -20.44 29.29
C GLU A 254 -7.36 -19.69 28.01
N ASP A 255 -7.21 -20.33 26.84
CA ASP A 255 -7.85 -19.86 25.61
C ASP A 255 -9.29 -20.42 25.54
N ILE A 256 -10.26 -19.51 25.50
CA ILE A 256 -11.69 -19.84 25.50
C ILE A 256 -12.11 -20.69 24.28
N PHE A 257 -11.36 -20.65 23.17
CA PHE A 257 -11.64 -21.36 21.91
C PHE A 257 -10.95 -22.71 21.74
N GLU A 258 -10.10 -23.15 22.68
CA GLU A 258 -9.50 -24.50 22.60
C GLU A 258 -10.57 -25.60 22.50
N GLN A 259 -10.29 -26.69 21.79
CA GLN A 259 -11.29 -27.76 21.60
C GLN A 259 -11.73 -28.40 22.92
N GLN A 260 -10.82 -28.46 23.89
CA GLN A 260 -11.08 -28.85 25.28
C GLN A 260 -10.38 -27.83 26.16
N TRP A 261 -11.06 -27.31 27.18
CA TRP A 261 -10.36 -26.54 28.21
C TRP A 261 -9.50 -27.53 29.00
N SER A 262 -8.18 -27.29 29.04
CA SER A 262 -7.21 -28.21 29.65
C SER A 262 -7.32 -28.18 31.20
N ASP A 263 -6.34 -28.74 31.93
CA ASP A 263 -6.37 -29.07 33.37
C ASP A 263 -6.71 -27.91 34.37
N SER A 264 -7.11 -26.73 33.91
CA SER A 264 -7.43 -25.53 34.72
C SER A 264 -8.91 -25.39 35.08
N ILE A 265 -9.79 -25.00 34.15
CA ILE A 265 -11.21 -24.71 34.48
C ILE A 265 -11.98 -25.99 34.81
N GLU A 266 -11.79 -27.05 34.01
CA GLU A 266 -12.54 -28.30 34.17
C GLU A 266 -12.02 -29.18 35.31
N ASN A 267 -10.73 -29.09 35.66
CA ASN A 267 -10.14 -29.96 36.68
C ASN A 267 -9.93 -29.27 38.04
N ASN A 268 -9.69 -27.96 38.11
CA ASN A 268 -9.43 -27.27 39.38
C ASN A 268 -10.67 -26.63 40.01
N ILE A 269 -11.81 -26.57 39.31
CA ILE A 269 -13.06 -26.01 39.84
C ILE A 269 -14.08 -27.14 40.00
N ASP A 270 -14.35 -27.50 41.26
CA ASP A 270 -15.31 -28.57 41.59
C ASP A 270 -16.75 -28.19 41.29
N GLN A 271 -17.11 -26.92 41.52
CA GLN A 271 -18.47 -26.42 41.36
C GLN A 271 -18.47 -25.03 40.72
N ILE A 272 -19.32 -24.86 39.69
CA ILE A 272 -19.49 -23.59 38.99
C ILE A 272 -20.98 -23.23 38.98
N ASP A 273 -21.32 -22.05 39.51
CA ASP A 273 -22.71 -21.58 39.56
C ASP A 273 -23.01 -20.57 38.44
N ILE A 274 -22.09 -19.62 38.19
CA ILE A 274 -22.21 -18.59 37.15
C ILE A 274 -21.04 -18.69 36.17
N VAL A 275 -21.34 -18.62 34.87
CA VAL A 275 -20.35 -18.32 33.83
C VAL A 275 -20.73 -17.00 33.16
N CYS A 276 -19.84 -16.01 33.22
CA CYS A 276 -20.02 -14.67 32.69
C CYS A 276 -19.25 -14.49 31.38
N LEU A 277 -19.92 -13.90 30.39
CA LEU A 277 -19.38 -13.48 29.09
C LEU A 277 -19.69 -11.99 28.93
N LYS A 278 -18.70 -11.12 29.13
CA LYS A 278 -18.87 -9.66 29.10
C LYS A 278 -17.98 -9.05 28.03
N TYR A 279 -18.58 -8.39 27.04
CA TYR A 279 -17.87 -7.88 25.85
C TYR A 279 -17.06 -8.97 25.15
N ILE A 280 -17.68 -10.14 24.94
CA ILE A 280 -17.03 -11.30 24.29
C ILE A 280 -17.79 -11.70 23.04
N LEU A 281 -19.09 -11.97 23.15
CA LEU A 281 -19.85 -12.54 22.03
C LEU A 281 -19.91 -11.58 20.84
N HIS A 282 -19.91 -10.27 21.08
CA HIS A 282 -19.92 -9.25 20.03
C HIS A 282 -18.68 -9.29 19.11
N ASP A 283 -17.56 -9.89 19.52
CA ASP A 283 -16.32 -9.97 18.72
C ASP A 283 -16.36 -11.06 17.64
N TRP A 284 -17.28 -12.02 17.78
CA TRP A 284 -17.22 -13.28 17.05
C TRP A 284 -18.41 -13.50 16.12
N THR A 285 -18.22 -14.35 15.11
CA THR A 285 -19.29 -14.77 14.20
C THR A 285 -20.37 -15.58 14.91
N TYR A 286 -21.56 -15.66 14.34
CA TYR A 286 -22.66 -16.45 14.91
C TYR A 286 -22.26 -17.91 15.23
N LYS A 287 -21.51 -18.58 14.33
CA LYS A 287 -21.02 -19.96 14.55
C LYS A 287 -20.08 -20.06 15.75
N GLN A 288 -19.18 -19.09 15.92
CA GLN A 288 -18.26 -19.03 17.07
C GLN A 288 -18.99 -18.69 18.37
N ARG A 289 -19.98 -17.78 18.33
CA ARG A 289 -20.87 -17.52 19.48
C ARG A 289 -21.58 -18.80 19.89
N GLN A 290 -22.12 -19.54 18.93
CA GLN A 290 -22.83 -20.78 19.17
C GLN A 290 -21.90 -21.86 19.77
N PHE A 291 -20.66 -21.94 19.28
CA PHE A 291 -19.63 -22.80 19.86
C PHE A 291 -19.36 -22.46 21.34
N LEU A 292 -19.11 -21.17 21.65
CA LEU A 292 -18.86 -20.73 23.03
C LEU A 292 -20.06 -20.98 23.95
N VAL A 293 -21.27 -20.60 23.53
CA VAL A 293 -22.49 -20.79 24.33
C VAL A 293 -22.76 -22.28 24.58
N ASN A 294 -22.56 -23.15 23.59
CA ASN A 294 -22.64 -24.60 23.78
C ASN A 294 -21.60 -25.12 24.76
N LYS A 295 -20.37 -24.59 24.72
CA LYS A 295 -19.30 -24.98 25.64
C LYS A 295 -19.64 -24.59 27.07
N VAL A 296 -20.15 -23.36 27.28
CA VAL A 296 -20.65 -22.89 28.58
C VAL A 296 -21.82 -23.75 29.07
N TYR A 297 -22.77 -24.08 28.20
CA TYR A 297 -23.89 -24.97 28.55
C TYR A 297 -23.40 -26.33 29.04
N ASN A 298 -22.45 -26.95 28.32
CA ASN A 298 -21.89 -28.25 28.68
C ASN A 298 -21.04 -28.21 29.96
N LEU A 299 -20.31 -27.11 30.21
CA LEU A 299 -19.57 -26.90 31.45
C LEU A 299 -20.51 -26.78 32.65
N LEU A 300 -21.49 -25.88 32.57
CA LEU A 300 -22.53 -25.74 33.60
C LEU A 300 -23.30 -27.05 33.79
N LYS A 301 -23.47 -27.84 32.71
CA LYS A 301 -24.15 -29.13 32.79
C LYS A 301 -23.39 -30.13 33.67
N ARG A 302 -22.06 -30.09 33.66
CA ARG A 302 -21.18 -31.00 34.40
C ARG A 302 -20.86 -30.51 35.82
N LYS A 303 -20.74 -29.19 36.02
CA LYS A 303 -20.14 -28.60 37.24
C LYS A 303 -21.12 -27.87 38.17
N SER A 304 -22.37 -27.61 37.77
CA SER A 304 -23.35 -26.98 38.68
C SER A 304 -24.03 -28.02 39.57
N LYS A 305 -23.98 -27.85 40.91
CA LYS A 305 -24.55 -28.82 41.87
C LYS A 305 -26.08 -28.89 41.90
N ASN A 306 -26.81 -27.86 41.45
CA ASN A 306 -28.26 -27.73 41.74
C ASN A 306 -29.16 -27.37 40.54
N GLU A 307 -28.89 -27.87 39.33
CA GLU A 307 -29.70 -27.59 38.12
C GLU A 307 -29.86 -26.10 37.72
N ASN A 308 -29.34 -25.18 38.53
CA ASN A 308 -29.47 -23.72 38.46
C ASN A 308 -28.22 -23.03 37.87
N GLY A 309 -27.38 -23.77 37.15
CA GLY A 309 -26.23 -23.19 36.45
C GLY A 309 -26.68 -22.04 35.54
N LEU A 310 -26.10 -20.87 35.77
CA LEU A 310 -26.50 -19.61 35.15
C LEU A 310 -25.41 -19.13 34.18
N MET A 311 -25.82 -18.82 32.96
CA MET A 311 -24.99 -18.05 32.04
C MET A 311 -25.39 -16.59 32.13
N LEU A 312 -24.42 -15.70 32.27
CA LEU A 312 -24.59 -14.25 32.31
C LEU A 312 -23.86 -13.63 31.11
N VAL A 313 -24.60 -12.96 30.23
CA VAL A 313 -24.08 -12.26 29.05
C VAL A 313 -24.26 -10.77 29.26
N ILE A 314 -23.20 -9.98 29.17
CA ILE A 314 -23.24 -8.53 29.32
C ILE A 314 -22.69 -7.90 28.05
N GLU A 315 -23.59 -7.35 27.23
CA GLU A 315 -23.25 -6.84 25.90
C GLU A 315 -24.01 -5.55 25.59
N LYS A 316 -23.51 -4.81 24.60
CA LYS A 316 -24.33 -3.78 23.93
C LYS A 316 -25.25 -4.49 22.94
N MET A 317 -26.54 -4.22 23.02
CA MET A 317 -27.51 -4.81 22.11
C MET A 317 -28.10 -3.74 21.19
N VAL A 318 -28.16 -4.05 19.89
CA VAL A 318 -28.74 -3.17 18.88
C VAL A 318 -30.25 -3.37 18.87
N ASP A 319 -30.99 -2.27 18.75
CA ASP A 319 -32.44 -2.34 18.51
C ASP A 319 -32.71 -2.75 17.06
N ASP A 320 -33.81 -3.48 16.80
CA ASP A 320 -34.10 -4.00 15.45
C ASP A 320 -34.20 -2.91 14.37
N LYS A 321 -34.54 -1.67 14.79
CA LYS A 321 -34.63 -0.51 13.91
C LYS A 321 -33.31 0.24 13.74
N ARG A 322 -32.24 -0.18 14.44
CA ARG A 322 -30.93 0.47 14.50
C ARG A 322 -31.03 1.98 14.75
N SER A 323 -31.93 2.37 15.63
CA SER A 323 -32.26 3.77 15.89
C SER A 323 -31.34 4.42 16.93
N ASN A 324 -30.59 3.63 17.72
CA ASN A 324 -29.69 4.15 18.73
C ASN A 324 -28.30 4.50 18.15
N LEU A 325 -28.00 5.81 18.05
CA LEU A 325 -26.71 6.30 17.57
C LEU A 325 -25.50 5.78 18.37
N SER A 326 -25.63 5.61 19.69
CA SER A 326 -24.51 5.16 20.53
C SER A 326 -24.12 3.70 20.25
N THR A 327 -25.11 2.85 19.95
CA THR A 327 -24.86 1.46 19.54
C THR A 327 -24.27 1.41 18.14
N LEU A 328 -24.79 2.21 17.21
CA LEU A 328 -24.23 2.33 15.85
C LEU A 328 -22.77 2.80 15.86
N CYS A 329 -22.41 3.79 16.67
CA CYS A 329 -21.03 4.25 16.82
C CYS A 329 -20.10 3.13 17.31
N THR A 330 -20.59 2.26 18.21
CA THR A 330 -19.84 1.10 18.68
C THR A 330 -19.63 0.10 17.54
N SER A 331 -20.70 -0.24 16.80
CA SER A 331 -20.60 -1.18 15.68
C SER A 331 -19.67 -0.68 14.56
N VAL A 332 -19.66 0.63 14.28
CA VAL A 332 -18.71 1.24 13.33
C VAL A 332 -17.27 1.19 13.88
N SER A 333 -17.08 1.39 15.18
CA SER A 333 -15.76 1.28 15.80
C SER A 333 -15.24 -0.17 15.77
N MET A 334 -16.10 -1.14 16.08
CA MET A 334 -15.82 -2.58 15.98
C MET A 334 -15.45 -2.97 14.55
N LEU A 335 -16.16 -2.45 13.55
CA LEU A 335 -15.81 -2.65 12.15
C LEU A 335 -14.39 -2.14 11.85
N ILE A 336 -14.03 -0.95 12.32
CA ILE A 336 -12.69 -0.38 12.12
C ILE A 336 -11.61 -1.23 12.81
N GLU A 337 -11.89 -1.71 14.01
CA GLU A 337 -10.91 -2.45 14.82
C GLU A 337 -10.78 -3.92 14.41
N LEU A 338 -11.85 -4.66 14.17
CA LEU A 338 -11.77 -6.08 13.82
C LEU A 338 -11.60 -6.28 12.32
N GLY A 339 -12.26 -5.44 11.53
CA GLY A 339 -11.96 -5.25 10.12
C GLY A 339 -12.48 -6.32 9.17
N ASP A 340 -12.60 -7.58 9.57
CA ASP A 340 -13.11 -8.69 8.76
C ASP A 340 -14.65 -8.86 8.81
N GLY A 341 -15.33 -8.02 9.59
CA GLY A 341 -16.78 -8.07 9.79
C GLY A 341 -17.24 -9.24 10.66
N THR A 342 -16.34 -9.94 11.37
CA THR A 342 -16.73 -11.05 12.26
C THR A 342 -17.38 -10.57 13.54
N GLY A 343 -17.03 -9.38 14.02
CA GLY A 343 -17.59 -8.77 15.23
C GLY A 343 -18.63 -7.70 14.92
N TYR A 344 -19.81 -7.84 15.53
CA TYR A 344 -20.91 -6.89 15.48
C TYR A 344 -21.79 -7.03 16.74
N ASP A 345 -22.38 -5.93 17.19
CA ASP A 345 -23.36 -5.94 18.27
C ASP A 345 -24.65 -6.61 17.77
N GLY A 346 -25.03 -7.76 18.35
CA GLY A 346 -26.23 -8.49 17.96
C GLY A 346 -27.53 -7.82 18.44
N THR A 347 -28.66 -8.17 17.81
CA THR A 347 -29.97 -7.78 18.36
C THR A 347 -30.32 -8.62 19.57
N LEU A 348 -31.22 -8.12 20.41
CA LEU A 348 -31.73 -8.89 21.54
C LEU A 348 -32.36 -10.23 21.09
N LEU A 349 -33.02 -10.25 19.92
CA LEU A 349 -33.62 -11.45 19.37
C LEU A 349 -32.57 -12.49 18.97
N GLU A 350 -31.48 -12.06 18.33
CA GLU A 350 -30.36 -12.93 17.96
C GLU A 350 -29.73 -13.61 19.18
N TYR A 351 -29.46 -12.84 20.25
CA TYR A 351 -28.90 -13.40 21.49
C TYR A 351 -29.89 -14.35 22.19
N LYS A 352 -31.19 -14.04 22.18
CA LYS A 352 -32.22 -14.93 22.73
C LYS A 352 -32.25 -16.27 21.99
N GLN A 353 -32.27 -16.21 20.66
CA GLN A 353 -32.31 -17.41 19.82
C GLN A 353 -31.05 -18.26 19.99
N LEU A 354 -29.87 -17.63 19.96
CA LEU A 354 -28.58 -18.29 20.19
C LEU A 354 -28.56 -19.11 21.48
N VAL A 355 -29.08 -18.54 22.58
CA VAL A 355 -29.09 -19.17 23.90
C VAL A 355 -30.15 -20.27 23.98
N GLN A 356 -31.31 -20.09 23.33
CA GLN A 356 -32.36 -21.10 23.23
C GLN A 356 -31.92 -22.32 22.41
N ASP A 357 -31.26 -22.11 21.27
CA ASP A 357 -30.77 -23.16 20.38
C ASP A 357 -29.76 -24.09 21.08
N CYS A 358 -29.02 -23.56 22.07
CA CYS A 358 -28.07 -24.32 22.89
C CYS A 358 -28.73 -25.02 24.09
N GLY A 359 -30.03 -24.83 24.32
CA GLY A 359 -30.81 -25.56 25.33
C GLY A 359 -31.05 -24.84 26.66
N PHE A 360 -30.73 -23.55 26.79
CA PHE A 360 -31.15 -22.75 27.95
C PHE A 360 -32.64 -22.40 27.86
N LYS A 361 -33.36 -22.40 28.99
CA LYS A 361 -34.85 -22.32 28.99
C LYS A 361 -35.44 -21.02 29.49
N THR A 362 -34.80 -20.36 30.45
CA THR A 362 -35.28 -19.11 31.05
C THR A 362 -34.35 -17.98 30.64
N ILE A 363 -34.87 -16.90 30.06
CA ILE A 363 -34.07 -15.71 29.71
C ILE A 363 -34.64 -14.50 30.43
N GLN A 364 -33.84 -13.85 31.27
CA GLN A 364 -34.17 -12.60 31.95
C GLN A 364 -33.17 -11.52 31.54
N LEU A 365 -33.63 -10.26 31.58
CA LEU A 365 -32.88 -9.10 31.09
C LEU A 365 -32.85 -8.03 32.17
N ILE A 366 -31.67 -7.45 32.38
CA ILE A 366 -31.45 -6.26 33.19
C ILE A 366 -30.92 -5.18 32.25
N LYS A 367 -31.67 -4.10 32.14
CA LYS A 367 -31.24 -2.90 31.42
C LYS A 367 -30.25 -2.15 32.31
N LEU A 368 -29.06 -1.88 31.78
CA LEU A 368 -28.02 -1.10 32.44
C LEU A 368 -27.91 0.27 31.74
N ASN A 369 -27.02 1.13 32.22
CA ASN A 369 -26.84 2.47 31.68
C ASN A 369 -26.49 2.44 30.19
N GLY A 370 -27.19 3.27 29.41
CA GLY A 370 -27.02 3.37 27.97
C GLY A 370 -27.56 2.15 27.21
N PRO A 371 -26.90 1.70 26.13
CA PRO A 371 -27.33 0.55 25.33
C PRO A 371 -26.92 -0.82 25.91
N MET A 372 -26.45 -0.85 27.15
CA MET A 372 -25.96 -2.06 27.81
C MET A 372 -27.11 -2.92 28.34
N VAL A 373 -27.03 -4.22 28.09
CA VAL A 373 -27.99 -5.20 28.60
C VAL A 373 -27.23 -6.37 29.22
N ALA A 374 -27.59 -6.72 30.46
CA ALA A 374 -27.21 -7.98 31.05
C ALA A 374 -28.35 -8.99 30.85
N MET A 375 -28.08 -10.05 30.09
CA MET A 375 -28.97 -11.16 29.87
C MET A 375 -28.48 -12.36 30.67
N TYR A 376 -29.34 -12.97 31.47
CA TYR A 376 -28.99 -14.21 32.15
C TYR A 376 -29.97 -15.33 31.87
N SER A 377 -29.45 -16.56 31.87
CA SER A 377 -30.22 -17.72 31.50
C SER A 377 -29.85 -18.98 32.28
N TYR A 378 -30.88 -19.76 32.60
CA TYR A 378 -30.75 -20.99 33.38
C TYR A 378 -30.81 -22.24 32.50
N ARG A 379 -30.00 -23.25 32.84
CA ARG A 379 -29.97 -24.56 32.16
C ARG A 379 -31.32 -25.29 32.20
N ILE A 380 -32.04 -25.23 33.32
CA ILE A 380 -33.35 -25.86 33.52
C ILE A 380 -34.30 -24.86 34.18
N SER A 381 -35.58 -24.88 33.81
CA SER A 381 -36.61 -24.00 34.39
C SER A 381 -37.00 -24.47 35.79
N ASN A 382 -36.37 -23.93 36.83
CA ASN A 382 -36.97 -23.98 38.16
C ASN A 382 -37.82 -22.71 38.37
N LYS A 383 -39.11 -22.94 38.64
CA LYS A 383 -40.14 -21.95 38.94
C LYS A 383 -39.62 -20.86 39.88
N ARG A 384 -39.56 -19.63 39.38
CA ARG A 384 -39.92 -18.38 40.07
C ARG A 384 -40.14 -17.32 39.00
N GLU A 385 -41.38 -17.26 38.49
CA GLU A 385 -41.86 -16.13 37.71
C GLU A 385 -41.80 -14.87 38.59
N GLN A 386 -40.97 -13.90 38.24
CA GLN A 386 -41.26 -12.51 38.49
C GLN A 386 -41.66 -11.89 37.15
N VAL A 387 -42.96 -11.63 37.02
CA VAL A 387 -43.62 -11.08 35.85
C VAL A 387 -43.30 -9.59 35.73
N VAL A 388 -42.80 -9.17 34.57
CA VAL A 388 -43.01 -7.80 34.08
C VAL A 388 -43.48 -7.90 32.63
N GLN A 389 -44.76 -7.54 32.41
CA GLN A 389 -45.47 -7.57 31.14
C GLN A 389 -44.87 -6.63 30.10
N VAL A 390 -44.76 -7.08 28.84
CA VAL A 390 -44.90 -6.20 27.66
C VAL A 390 -45.68 -6.95 26.57
N ASP A 391 -46.59 -6.21 25.95
CA ASP A 391 -47.70 -6.62 25.09
C ASP A 391 -47.39 -7.43 23.83
N LYS A 392 -48.37 -8.26 23.48
CA LYS A 392 -48.51 -9.02 22.23
C LYS A 392 -48.92 -8.08 21.10
N HIS A 393 -48.30 -8.19 19.92
CA HIS A 393 -49.04 -8.28 18.65
C HIS A 393 -48.18 -8.73 17.47
N VAL A 394 -48.82 -9.54 16.63
CA VAL A 394 -48.46 -9.99 15.27
C VAL A 394 -47.52 -11.19 15.16
N ALA A 395 -48.09 -12.36 15.44
CA ALA A 395 -47.80 -13.57 14.68
C ALA A 395 -48.95 -13.79 13.69
N SER A 396 -48.69 -13.71 12.39
CA SER A 396 -49.36 -14.51 11.37
C SER A 396 -48.68 -14.32 10.00
N LEU A 397 -48.64 -15.43 9.24
CA LEU A 397 -48.39 -15.51 7.80
C LEU A 397 -46.91 -15.72 7.36
N PHE A 398 -46.31 -16.82 7.81
CA PHE A 398 -45.34 -17.54 6.97
C PHE A 398 -46.10 -18.54 6.11
N GLY A 399 -45.87 -18.49 4.80
CA GLY A 399 -46.24 -19.50 3.83
C GLY A 399 -44.95 -20.13 3.26
N ASP A 400 -44.96 -21.45 3.19
CA ASP A 400 -43.90 -22.37 2.79
C ASP A 400 -43.34 -22.12 1.37
N TYR A 401 -42.09 -22.54 1.13
CA TYR A 401 -41.71 -23.26 -0.08
C TYR A 401 -40.46 -24.13 0.16
N ASN A 402 -40.61 -25.43 -0.15
CA ASN A 402 -39.63 -26.50 -0.05
C ASN A 402 -38.89 -26.76 -1.38
N ASP A 403 -37.68 -27.33 -1.23
CA ASP A 403 -36.99 -28.38 -2.01
C ASP A 403 -36.76 -28.25 -3.54
N ASN A 404 -35.50 -28.42 -3.97
CA ASN A 404 -35.04 -29.71 -4.52
C ASN A 404 -33.53 -29.73 -4.87
N VAL A 405 -32.96 -30.91 -4.64
CA VAL A 405 -31.61 -31.39 -4.94
C VAL A 405 -31.66 -32.18 -6.27
N ASP A 406 -30.58 -32.23 -7.05
CA ASP A 406 -30.12 -33.46 -7.73
C ASP A 406 -28.70 -33.31 -8.33
N ASP A 407 -27.94 -34.40 -8.19
CA ASP A 407 -26.53 -34.72 -8.50
C ASP A 407 -26.11 -34.63 -9.98
N TRP A 408 -24.80 -34.71 -10.29
CA TRP A 408 -24.15 -35.70 -11.21
C TRP A 408 -22.60 -35.68 -11.06
N ASP A 409 -22.03 -36.85 -11.35
CA ASP A 409 -20.79 -37.51 -10.86
C ASP A 409 -19.40 -37.15 -11.47
N GLU A 410 -18.37 -37.78 -10.88
CA GLU A 410 -16.91 -37.75 -11.10
C GLU A 410 -16.34 -38.20 -12.47
N SER A 411 -15.12 -37.72 -12.77
CA SER A 411 -13.89 -38.47 -13.15
C SER A 411 -13.10 -37.89 -14.34
N CYS A 412 -11.76 -37.82 -14.19
CA CYS A 412 -10.71 -38.19 -15.17
C CYS A 412 -9.32 -37.76 -14.67
N ASP A 413 -8.45 -38.75 -14.42
CA ASP A 413 -6.99 -38.65 -14.23
C ASP A 413 -6.24 -38.86 -15.57
N ASP A 414 -5.11 -38.15 -15.76
CA ASP A 414 -3.77 -38.67 -16.20
C ASP A 414 -2.87 -37.68 -17.02
N VAL A 415 -1.75 -37.26 -16.36
CA VAL A 415 -0.31 -37.30 -16.79
C VAL A 415 0.25 -36.26 -17.83
N PRO A 416 1.57 -35.83 -17.83
CA PRO A 416 2.76 -36.22 -17.03
C PRO A 416 3.60 -35.08 -16.36
N LYS A 417 4.53 -35.52 -15.50
CA LYS A 417 5.73 -34.80 -15.00
C LYS A 417 7.01 -35.26 -15.75
N SER A 418 7.85 -34.31 -16.21
CA SER A 418 9.34 -34.36 -16.15
C SER A 418 9.98 -33.04 -16.65
N PRO A 419 11.22 -32.68 -16.24
CA PRO A 419 11.89 -31.44 -16.67
C PRO A 419 12.70 -31.63 -17.96
N PHE A 420 12.67 -30.64 -18.86
CA PHE A 420 13.56 -30.59 -20.03
C PHE A 420 14.97 -30.18 -19.60
N VAL A 421 15.97 -30.98 -19.98
CA VAL A 421 17.38 -30.59 -20.04
C VAL A 421 17.64 -30.09 -21.47
N LEU A 422 18.03 -28.82 -21.64
CA LEU A 422 18.36 -28.24 -22.96
C LEU A 422 19.84 -28.50 -23.30
N THR A 423 20.09 -29.19 -24.42
CA THR A 423 21.44 -29.56 -24.92
C THR A 423 21.76 -28.91 -26.28
N GLY A 424 21.78 -27.57 -26.36
CA GLY A 424 22.31 -26.83 -27.52
C GLY A 424 21.79 -25.38 -27.63
N LEU A 425 22.53 -24.53 -28.37
CA LEU A 425 22.11 -23.17 -28.74
C LEU A 425 21.41 -23.19 -30.13
N PRO A 426 20.59 -22.19 -30.47
CA PRO A 426 20.04 -22.08 -31.83
C PRO A 426 21.15 -21.84 -32.87
N PRO A 427 20.92 -22.10 -34.16
CA PRO A 427 21.89 -21.78 -35.22
C PRO A 427 22.22 -20.29 -35.26
N GLU A 428 23.45 -19.95 -35.62
CA GLU A 428 23.91 -18.56 -35.78
C GLU A 428 23.07 -17.83 -36.83
N ILE A 429 22.73 -16.58 -36.54
CA ILE A 429 22.05 -15.68 -37.48
C ILE A 429 23.11 -14.83 -38.19
N GLU A 430 23.05 -14.78 -39.52
CA GLU A 430 24.02 -14.04 -40.34
C GLU A 430 24.00 -12.51 -40.05
N GLU A 431 22.87 -11.98 -39.61
CA GLU A 431 22.67 -10.58 -39.20
C GLU A 431 22.55 -10.48 -37.67
N GLY A 432 23.22 -9.50 -37.04
CA GLY A 432 23.13 -9.24 -35.59
C GLY A 432 24.49 -9.13 -34.90
N ASN A 433 24.49 -8.87 -33.60
CA ASN A 433 25.73 -8.63 -32.85
C ASN A 433 26.34 -9.89 -32.18
N ILE A 434 25.83 -11.09 -32.47
CA ILE A 434 26.30 -12.37 -31.92
C ILE A 434 27.04 -13.15 -33.00
N GLU A 435 28.21 -13.71 -32.69
CA GLU A 435 29.06 -14.47 -33.60
C GLU A 435 29.52 -15.78 -32.96
N TYR A 436 29.38 -16.91 -33.67
CA TYR A 436 29.83 -18.23 -33.19
C TYR A 436 31.15 -18.63 -33.84
N LYS A 437 32.10 -19.14 -33.04
CA LYS A 437 33.36 -19.67 -33.53
C LYS A 437 33.79 -20.89 -32.76
N LEU A 438 34.06 -21.99 -33.46
CA LEU A 438 34.60 -23.19 -32.81
C LEU A 438 35.96 -22.88 -32.15
N LYS A 439 36.89 -22.23 -32.86
CA LYS A 439 38.18 -21.77 -32.31
C LYS A 439 38.83 -20.67 -33.16
N LEU A 440 39.66 -19.84 -32.52
CA LEU A 440 40.39 -18.72 -33.14
C LEU A 440 41.91 -18.85 -32.90
N VAL A 441 42.48 -20.01 -33.21
CA VAL A 441 43.90 -20.30 -32.98
C VAL A 441 44.75 -19.84 -34.17
N ASP A 442 45.71 -18.95 -33.89
CA ASP A 442 46.79 -18.48 -34.79
C ASP A 442 46.37 -18.22 -36.26
N PRO A 443 45.43 -17.29 -36.53
CA PRO A 443 45.05 -16.95 -37.89
C PRO A 443 46.22 -16.29 -38.63
N ASN A 444 46.40 -16.63 -39.91
CA ASN A 444 47.34 -15.93 -40.78
C ASN A 444 46.95 -14.43 -40.92
N PRO A 445 47.86 -13.54 -41.36
CA PRO A 445 47.61 -12.10 -41.40
C PRO A 445 46.35 -11.71 -42.20
N ASP A 446 46.11 -12.33 -43.34
CA ASP A 446 44.94 -12.07 -44.19
C ASP A 446 43.63 -12.49 -43.49
N ARG A 447 43.62 -13.66 -42.86
CA ARG A 447 42.48 -14.17 -42.08
C ARG A 447 42.24 -13.29 -40.84
N LEU A 448 43.28 -12.80 -40.20
CA LEU A 448 43.16 -11.87 -39.08
C LEU A 448 42.50 -10.55 -39.53
N GLU A 449 42.85 -10.02 -40.71
CA GLU A 449 42.18 -8.83 -41.26
C GLU A 449 40.70 -9.08 -41.59
N HIS A 450 40.37 -10.24 -42.15
CA HIS A 450 38.98 -10.64 -42.37
C HIS A 450 38.20 -10.73 -41.05
N LEU A 451 38.77 -11.36 -40.03
CA LEU A 451 38.18 -11.48 -38.70
C LEU A 451 37.99 -10.10 -38.03
N VAL A 452 38.97 -9.20 -38.15
CA VAL A 452 38.86 -7.81 -37.64
C VAL A 452 37.74 -7.05 -38.35
N THR A 453 37.59 -7.25 -39.67
CA THR A 453 36.52 -6.62 -40.45
C THR A 453 35.15 -7.16 -40.05
N GLN A 454 35.04 -8.47 -39.84
CA GLN A 454 33.82 -9.11 -39.32
C GLN A 454 33.47 -8.58 -37.92
N MET A 455 34.44 -8.51 -37.01
CA MET A 455 34.25 -7.95 -35.67
C MET A 455 33.80 -6.49 -35.73
N LYS A 456 34.40 -5.69 -36.61
CA LYS A 456 33.97 -4.30 -36.82
C LYS A 456 32.50 -4.23 -37.23
N TRP A 457 32.05 -5.14 -38.10
CA TRP A 457 30.67 -5.19 -38.55
C TRP A 457 29.72 -5.61 -37.44
N ARG A 458 30.00 -6.71 -36.72
CA ARG A 458 29.20 -7.18 -35.56
C ARG A 458 29.11 -6.12 -34.45
N VAL A 459 30.23 -5.44 -34.14
CA VAL A 459 30.28 -4.35 -33.15
C VAL A 459 29.45 -3.14 -33.61
N GLN A 460 29.43 -2.85 -34.91
CA GLN A 460 28.57 -1.78 -35.46
C GLN A 460 27.10 -2.15 -35.38
N GLU A 461 26.72 -3.40 -35.68
CA GLU A 461 25.34 -3.87 -35.56
C GLU A 461 24.82 -3.79 -34.12
N GLY A 462 25.67 -4.06 -33.12
CA GLY A 462 25.33 -3.94 -31.70
C GLY A 462 25.61 -2.59 -31.04
N GLN A 463 25.66 -1.48 -31.81
CA GLN A 463 25.86 -0.10 -31.29
C GLN A 463 27.15 0.12 -30.48
N GLY A 464 28.23 -0.60 -30.80
CA GLY A 464 29.47 -0.59 -30.04
C GLY A 464 29.68 -1.82 -29.18
N GLU A 465 28.79 -2.82 -29.23
CA GLU A 465 28.90 -4.10 -28.54
C GLU A 465 28.76 -5.28 -29.52
N ALA A 466 29.49 -6.38 -29.29
CA ALA A 466 29.30 -7.67 -29.96
C ALA A 466 29.57 -8.82 -28.99
N ILE A 467 28.86 -9.94 -29.14
CA ILE A 467 29.02 -11.14 -28.34
C ILE A 467 29.66 -12.22 -29.20
N TYR A 468 30.75 -12.82 -28.73
CA TYR A 468 31.47 -13.90 -29.38
C TYR A 468 31.36 -15.17 -28.55
N GLU A 469 30.84 -16.24 -29.13
CA GLU A 469 30.81 -17.55 -28.49
C GLU A 469 31.90 -18.47 -29.04
N ILE A 470 32.90 -18.75 -28.20
CA ILE A 470 34.07 -19.56 -28.52
C ILE A 470 33.85 -21.01 -28.06
N GLY A 471 34.04 -21.97 -28.96
CA GLY A 471 33.77 -23.39 -28.72
C GLY A 471 32.39 -23.85 -29.23
N VAL A 472 31.71 -23.00 -30.00
CA VAL A 472 30.38 -23.25 -30.58
C VAL A 472 30.49 -23.31 -32.10
N GLU A 473 29.85 -24.29 -32.72
CA GLU A 473 29.74 -24.39 -34.18
C GLU A 473 28.59 -23.52 -34.68
N ASP A 474 28.65 -23.07 -35.93
CA ASP A 474 27.65 -22.19 -36.57
C ASP A 474 26.21 -22.76 -36.51
N CYS A 475 26.06 -24.08 -36.34
CA CYS A 475 24.78 -24.75 -36.15
C CYS A 475 24.24 -24.72 -34.70
N GLY A 476 24.94 -24.07 -33.76
CA GLY A 476 24.60 -23.98 -32.33
C GLY A 476 25.09 -25.16 -31.48
N THR A 477 25.91 -26.05 -32.05
CA THR A 477 26.44 -27.23 -31.35
C THR A 477 27.62 -26.84 -30.44
N LEU A 478 27.53 -27.19 -29.15
CA LEU A 478 28.54 -26.92 -28.14
C LEU A 478 29.65 -27.98 -28.18
N SER A 479 30.63 -27.82 -29.07
CA SER A 479 31.74 -28.78 -29.23
C SER A 479 32.88 -28.57 -28.21
N GLY A 480 33.04 -27.34 -27.71
CA GLY A 480 34.04 -26.92 -26.73
C GLY A 480 35.49 -26.99 -27.22
N VAL A 481 36.36 -26.19 -26.62
CA VAL A 481 37.81 -26.14 -26.88
C VAL A 481 38.61 -26.48 -25.63
N ASN A 482 39.81 -27.04 -25.78
CA ASN A 482 40.68 -27.30 -24.63
C ASN A 482 41.27 -25.98 -24.07
N ALA A 483 41.90 -26.03 -22.89
CA ALA A 483 42.39 -24.83 -22.20
C ALA A 483 43.46 -24.06 -23.02
N GLU A 484 44.34 -24.76 -23.75
CA GLU A 484 45.38 -24.15 -24.58
C GLU A 484 44.80 -23.46 -25.82
N GLU A 485 43.87 -24.12 -26.51
CA GLU A 485 43.16 -23.57 -27.67
C GLU A 485 42.27 -22.39 -27.27
N LEU A 486 41.68 -22.43 -26.06
CA LEU A 486 40.88 -21.34 -25.54
C LEU A 486 41.75 -20.10 -25.24
N ASP A 487 42.88 -20.26 -24.56
CA ASP A 487 43.80 -19.16 -24.28
C ASP A 487 44.33 -18.53 -25.57
N ALA A 488 44.68 -19.37 -26.56
CA ALA A 488 45.08 -18.89 -27.89
C ALA A 488 43.94 -18.15 -28.61
N SER A 489 42.70 -18.64 -28.51
CA SER A 489 41.53 -18.01 -29.12
C SER A 489 41.21 -16.65 -28.50
N LEU A 490 41.31 -16.55 -27.16
CA LEU A 490 41.11 -15.29 -26.43
C LEU A 490 42.19 -14.26 -26.78
N LYS A 491 43.46 -14.67 -26.88
CA LYS A 491 44.56 -13.80 -27.34
C LYS A 491 44.35 -13.28 -28.77
N THR A 492 43.80 -14.10 -29.66
CA THR A 492 43.44 -13.65 -31.01
C THR A 492 42.30 -12.64 -30.98
N LEU A 493 41.27 -12.89 -30.17
CA LEU A 493 40.14 -11.99 -29.94
C LEU A 493 40.60 -10.63 -29.38
N GLU A 494 41.53 -10.63 -28.44
CA GLU A 494 42.14 -9.43 -27.85
C GLU A 494 42.88 -8.60 -28.91
N LYS A 495 43.72 -9.25 -29.72
CA LYS A 495 44.41 -8.58 -30.86
C LYS A 495 43.44 -7.99 -31.87
N MET A 496 42.31 -8.65 -32.12
CA MET A 496 41.27 -8.14 -33.01
C MET A 496 40.61 -6.90 -32.42
N ALA A 497 40.24 -6.94 -31.14
CA ALA A 497 39.61 -5.83 -30.43
C ALA A 497 40.54 -4.61 -30.30
N ASP A 498 41.82 -4.83 -29.99
CA ASP A 498 42.84 -3.77 -29.91
C ASP A 498 42.97 -2.98 -31.21
N ARG A 499 42.95 -3.66 -32.37
CA ARG A 499 42.99 -3.01 -33.69
C ARG A 499 41.77 -2.12 -33.96
N LEU A 500 40.64 -2.39 -33.29
CA LEU A 500 39.41 -1.63 -33.42
C LEU A 500 39.25 -0.54 -32.34
N GLY A 501 40.15 -0.48 -31.35
CA GLY A 501 39.97 0.36 -30.15
C GLY A 501 38.82 -0.14 -29.26
N ALA A 502 38.60 -1.45 -29.23
CA ALA A 502 37.60 -2.13 -28.43
C ALA A 502 38.27 -2.95 -27.32
N SER A 503 37.55 -3.19 -26.22
CA SER A 503 37.95 -4.09 -25.15
C SER A 503 37.18 -5.40 -25.23
N ILE A 504 37.76 -6.48 -24.69
CA ILE A 504 37.08 -7.77 -24.52
C ILE A 504 36.82 -8.03 -23.04
N THR A 505 35.64 -8.53 -22.72
CA THR A 505 35.24 -8.97 -21.38
C THR A 505 34.67 -10.38 -21.48
N ILE A 506 35.24 -11.31 -20.74
CA ILE A 506 34.70 -12.68 -20.67
C ILE A 506 33.42 -12.63 -19.83
N LEU A 507 32.26 -12.90 -20.46
CA LEU A 507 30.97 -12.91 -19.79
C LEU A 507 30.79 -14.20 -18.98
N TYR A 508 31.13 -15.33 -19.62
CA TYR A 508 30.84 -16.64 -19.06
C TYR A 508 31.77 -17.73 -19.62
N LYS A 509 32.07 -18.75 -18.81
CA LYS A 509 32.83 -19.95 -19.20
C LYS A 509 32.06 -21.21 -18.77
N ARG A 510 31.69 -22.06 -19.73
CA ARG A 510 31.00 -23.33 -19.51
C ARG A 510 31.93 -24.51 -19.78
N ASN A 511 31.91 -25.53 -18.92
CA ASN A 511 32.54 -26.82 -19.24
C ASN A 511 31.51 -27.72 -19.95
N VAL A 512 31.88 -28.22 -21.13
CA VAL A 512 31.03 -29.16 -21.90
C VAL A 512 31.34 -30.61 -21.52
N ASN A 513 32.62 -30.93 -21.27
CA ASN A 513 33.14 -32.23 -20.81
C ASN A 513 34.42 -32.00 -19.98
N ASN A 514 34.98 -33.04 -19.33
CA ASN A 514 36.08 -32.93 -18.35
C ASN A 514 37.31 -32.10 -18.78
N ASP A 515 37.54 -31.88 -20.08
CA ASP A 515 38.68 -31.09 -20.60
C ASP A 515 38.30 -30.06 -21.68
N ARG A 516 37.01 -29.75 -21.89
CA ARG A 516 36.57 -28.83 -22.96
C ARG A 516 35.64 -27.73 -22.45
N GLN A 517 35.92 -26.51 -22.87
CA GLN A 517 35.24 -25.29 -22.42
C GLN A 517 34.63 -24.53 -23.60
N VAL A 518 33.49 -23.89 -23.35
CA VAL A 518 32.86 -22.89 -24.21
C VAL A 518 32.90 -21.57 -23.47
N VAL A 519 33.21 -20.47 -24.17
CA VAL A 519 33.36 -19.15 -23.54
C VAL A 519 32.61 -18.11 -24.35
N GLU A 520 31.81 -17.32 -23.65
CA GLU A 520 31.11 -16.18 -24.22
C GLU A 520 31.89 -14.90 -23.88
N VAL A 521 32.17 -14.07 -24.88
CA VAL A 521 33.03 -12.90 -24.79
C VAL A 521 32.28 -11.69 -25.32
N LEU A 522 32.11 -10.66 -24.50
CA LEU A 522 31.61 -9.36 -24.91
C LEU A 522 32.77 -8.52 -25.43
N VAL A 523 32.67 -8.08 -26.68
CA VAL A 523 33.55 -7.09 -27.31
C VAL A 523 32.84 -5.74 -27.27
N ARG A 524 33.50 -4.71 -26.73
CA ARG A 524 32.90 -3.38 -26.58
C ARG A 524 33.84 -2.29 -27.06
N LYS A 525 33.39 -1.46 -28.01
CA LYS A 525 34.14 -0.31 -28.54
C LYS A 525 33.66 0.99 -27.91
N VAL A 526 34.59 1.79 -27.40
CA VAL A 526 34.31 3.17 -26.94
C VAL A 526 34.16 4.07 -28.18
N PRO A 527 33.01 4.76 -28.38
CA PRO A 527 32.84 5.61 -29.56
C PRO A 527 33.68 6.90 -29.48
N ASP A 528 34.23 7.32 -30.62
CA ASP A 528 35.15 8.48 -30.76
C ASP A 528 34.51 9.84 -30.38
N ASP A 529 33.17 9.93 -30.45
CA ASP A 529 32.35 10.94 -29.79
C ASP A 529 31.59 10.20 -28.68
N GLN A 530 31.73 10.55 -27.39
CA GLN A 530 31.10 9.84 -26.25
C GLN A 530 29.60 9.55 -26.45
N HIS A 531 29.30 8.44 -27.12
CA HIS A 531 27.99 7.87 -27.38
C HIS A 531 27.86 6.68 -26.43
N PHE A 532 27.68 6.94 -25.14
CA PHE A 532 27.29 5.86 -24.25
C PHE A 532 25.86 5.42 -24.57
N ILE A 533 25.60 4.11 -24.47
CA ILE A 533 24.25 3.55 -24.56
C ILE A 533 23.46 4.07 -23.36
N ASP A 534 22.26 4.62 -23.57
CA ASP A 534 21.41 5.19 -22.52
C ASP A 534 20.06 4.46 -22.53
N LEU A 535 19.79 3.72 -21.44
CA LEU A 535 18.56 2.95 -21.27
C LEU A 535 17.75 3.50 -20.11
N ARG A 536 16.44 3.64 -20.31
CA ARG A 536 15.53 4.13 -19.26
C ARG A 536 14.71 2.99 -18.69
N VAL A 537 14.82 2.80 -17.39
CA VAL A 537 14.08 1.77 -16.65
C VAL A 537 13.11 2.42 -15.67
N ALA A 538 11.82 2.26 -15.90
CA ALA A 538 10.79 2.74 -14.98
C ALA A 538 10.55 1.74 -13.85
N ILE A 539 10.43 2.22 -12.62
CA ILE A 539 10.35 1.35 -11.44
C ILE A 539 8.94 1.36 -10.89
N LEU A 540 8.33 0.18 -10.86
CA LEU A 540 6.93 -0.04 -10.55
C LEU A 540 6.78 -0.99 -9.36
N GLY A 541 5.59 -1.02 -8.74
CA GLY A 541 5.32 -1.86 -7.58
C GLY A 541 4.60 -1.14 -6.44
N ASN A 542 3.96 -1.93 -5.57
CA ASN A 542 3.19 -1.41 -4.43
C ASN A 542 4.03 -0.60 -3.43
N VAL A 543 3.37 0.08 -2.50
CA VAL A 543 4.02 0.62 -1.29
C VAL A 543 4.78 -0.52 -0.57
N ASP A 544 5.93 -0.20 0.01
CA ASP A 544 6.78 -1.11 0.78
C ASP A 544 7.42 -2.30 0.03
N SER A 545 7.30 -2.36 -1.30
CA SER A 545 8.09 -3.24 -2.18
C SER A 545 9.60 -2.96 -2.16
N GLY A 546 10.00 -1.77 -1.69
CA GLY A 546 11.40 -1.36 -1.63
C GLY A 546 11.96 -0.80 -2.94
N LYS A 547 11.12 -0.27 -3.85
CA LYS A 547 11.54 0.41 -5.11
C LYS A 547 12.68 1.39 -4.91
N SER A 548 12.46 2.44 -4.11
CA SER A 548 13.45 3.47 -3.86
C SER A 548 14.65 2.93 -3.06
N SER A 549 14.44 1.95 -2.17
CA SER A 549 15.58 1.30 -1.50
C SER A 549 16.47 0.57 -2.51
N LEU A 550 15.87 -0.18 -3.45
CA LEU A 550 16.59 -0.91 -4.50
C LEU A 550 17.38 0.04 -5.41
N VAL A 551 16.79 1.15 -5.85
CA VAL A 551 17.51 2.17 -6.62
C VAL A 551 18.69 2.69 -5.83
N GLY A 552 18.49 3.07 -4.57
CA GLY A 552 19.56 3.58 -3.71
C GLY A 552 20.70 2.58 -3.56
N VAL A 553 20.40 1.29 -3.40
CA VAL A 553 21.41 0.23 -3.33
C VAL A 553 22.16 0.06 -4.65
N LEU A 554 21.45 0.11 -5.78
CA LEU A 554 22.06 -0.03 -7.11
C LEU A 554 22.97 1.16 -7.45
N THR A 555 22.58 2.39 -7.09
CA THR A 555 23.28 3.61 -7.50
C THR A 555 24.32 4.10 -6.50
N HIS A 556 24.21 3.75 -5.21
CA HIS A 556 25.21 4.13 -4.18
C HIS A 556 26.07 2.97 -3.71
N ALA A 557 25.80 1.74 -4.17
CA ALA A 557 26.50 0.52 -3.75
C ALA A 557 26.54 0.28 -2.22
N GLU A 558 25.56 0.85 -1.50
CA GLU A 558 25.37 0.63 -0.06
C GLU A 558 24.09 -0.18 0.16
N LEU A 559 24.19 -1.26 0.94
CA LEU A 559 23.02 -2.06 1.32
C LEU A 559 22.07 -1.25 2.21
N ASP A 560 20.77 -1.55 2.09
CA ASP A 560 19.76 -0.94 2.93
C ASP A 560 19.80 -1.56 4.34
N ASN A 561 19.53 -0.76 5.36
CA ASN A 561 19.58 -1.23 6.76
C ASN A 561 18.25 -1.85 7.24
N GLY A 562 17.36 -2.20 6.30
CA GLY A 562 16.00 -2.67 6.58
C GLY A 562 15.02 -1.59 7.06
N ARG A 563 15.50 -0.38 7.38
CA ARG A 563 14.69 0.78 7.78
C ARG A 563 14.58 1.85 6.68
N GLY A 564 15.13 1.58 5.49
CA GLY A 564 15.06 2.49 4.36
C GLY A 564 16.09 3.61 4.43
N ARG A 565 17.33 3.31 4.83
CA ARG A 565 18.45 4.26 4.73
C ARG A 565 18.79 4.56 3.27
N ALA A 566 18.81 3.54 2.41
CA ALA A 566 19.18 3.70 1.00
C ALA A 566 18.23 4.64 0.24
N ARG A 567 16.93 4.59 0.51
CA ARG A 567 15.93 5.47 -0.14
C ARG A 567 16.03 6.95 0.25
N LEU A 568 16.69 7.29 1.36
CA LEU A 568 16.86 8.70 1.76
C LEU A 568 17.68 9.49 0.75
N ASN A 569 18.58 8.82 0.02
CA ASN A 569 19.37 9.43 -1.04
C ASN A 569 18.51 9.88 -2.25
N LEU A 570 17.27 9.40 -2.35
CA LEU A 570 16.36 9.65 -3.48
C LEU A 570 15.24 10.64 -3.15
N PHE A 571 14.96 10.85 -1.86
CA PHE A 571 13.88 11.74 -1.43
C PHE A 571 14.28 13.19 -1.64
N ARG A 572 13.42 13.93 -2.34
CA ARG A 572 13.65 15.33 -2.69
C ARG A 572 12.86 16.29 -1.81
N HIS A 573 11.76 15.81 -1.23
CA HIS A 573 10.84 16.65 -0.46
C HIS A 573 10.76 16.27 1.02
N LEU A 574 10.56 17.27 1.88
CA LEU A 574 10.47 17.07 3.32
C LEU A 574 9.36 16.08 3.72
N HIS A 575 8.21 16.12 3.04
CA HIS A 575 7.11 15.18 3.31
C HIS A 575 7.42 13.75 2.86
N GLU A 576 8.32 13.53 1.90
CA GLU A 576 8.80 12.18 1.53
C GLU A 576 9.66 11.61 2.65
N ILE A 577 10.54 12.43 3.23
CA ILE A 577 11.37 12.08 4.39
C ILE A 577 10.49 11.76 5.61
N GLN A 578 9.53 12.63 5.91
CA GLN A 578 8.63 12.46 7.06
C GLN A 578 7.69 11.26 6.92
N SER A 579 7.13 11.04 5.73
CA SER A 579 6.18 9.94 5.50
C SER A 579 6.86 8.61 5.13
N GLY A 580 8.15 8.64 4.79
CA GLY A 580 8.87 7.49 4.25
C GLY A 580 8.38 7.03 2.88
N ARG A 581 7.67 7.88 2.12
CA ARG A 581 7.01 7.50 0.85
C ARG A 581 7.39 8.46 -0.29
N THR A 582 7.78 7.89 -1.43
CA THR A 582 8.00 8.63 -2.68
C THR A 582 6.69 9.22 -3.20
N SER A 583 6.73 10.50 -3.55
CA SER A 583 5.58 11.27 -4.05
C SER A 583 5.85 11.94 -5.40
N SER A 584 7.13 12.15 -5.72
CA SER A 584 7.65 12.76 -6.92
C SER A 584 8.36 11.73 -7.80
N ILE A 585 8.66 12.11 -9.05
CA ILE A 585 9.47 11.30 -9.97
C ILE A 585 10.93 11.69 -9.73
N THR A 586 11.77 10.71 -9.46
CA THR A 586 13.21 10.90 -9.29
C THR A 586 13.95 10.15 -10.39
N HIS A 587 14.97 10.79 -10.94
CA HIS A 587 15.87 10.20 -11.94
C HIS A 587 17.22 9.95 -11.29
N GLU A 588 17.70 8.71 -11.37
CA GLU A 588 19.05 8.33 -10.96
C GLU A 588 19.76 7.55 -12.06
N ILE A 589 21.09 7.55 -12.02
CA ILE A 589 21.90 6.87 -13.02
C ILE A 589 22.82 5.82 -12.40
N LEU A 590 22.98 4.71 -13.12
CA LEU A 590 24.00 3.69 -12.88
C LEU A 590 24.77 3.50 -14.19
N GLY A 591 26.09 3.62 -14.11
CA GLY A 591 26.99 3.43 -15.24
C GLY A 591 27.57 2.03 -15.29
N PHE A 592 28.01 1.62 -16.47
CA PHE A 592 28.89 0.47 -16.67
C PHE A 592 30.05 0.89 -17.57
N ASN A 593 31.27 0.57 -17.17
CA ASN A 593 32.46 0.86 -17.97
C ASN A 593 32.63 -0.15 -19.12
N ASP A 594 33.64 0.07 -19.95
CA ASP A 594 34.05 -0.81 -21.04
C ASP A 594 34.26 -2.27 -20.62
N MET A 595 34.77 -2.50 -19.41
CA MET A 595 34.97 -3.82 -18.80
C MET A 595 33.69 -4.44 -18.17
N GLY A 596 32.52 -3.79 -18.31
CA GLY A 596 31.24 -4.26 -17.75
C GLY A 596 31.09 -4.10 -16.22
N LYS A 597 32.01 -3.41 -15.56
CA LYS A 597 31.95 -3.10 -14.13
C LYS A 597 31.06 -1.88 -13.86
N SER A 598 30.25 -1.95 -12.80
CA SER A 598 29.38 -0.84 -12.41
C SER A 598 30.18 0.39 -11.97
N VAL A 599 29.75 1.56 -12.46
CA VAL A 599 30.19 2.90 -12.06
C VAL A 599 29.01 3.59 -11.38
N ASP A 600 29.18 3.93 -10.12
CA ASP A 600 28.14 4.34 -9.19
C ASP A 600 28.57 5.60 -8.41
N TYR A 601 27.72 6.11 -7.52
CA TYR A 601 28.04 7.30 -6.73
C TYR A 601 29.14 7.08 -5.67
N HIS A 602 29.50 5.82 -5.38
CA HIS A 602 30.61 5.51 -4.50
C HIS A 602 31.96 5.68 -5.23
N THR A 603 32.01 5.29 -6.51
CA THR A 603 33.20 5.37 -7.37
C THR A 603 33.35 6.70 -8.10
N ALA A 604 32.25 7.42 -8.33
CA ALA A 604 32.19 8.70 -9.02
C ALA A 604 31.25 9.66 -8.27
N ARG A 605 31.75 10.82 -7.82
CA ARG A 605 30.98 11.70 -6.92
C ARG A 605 29.90 12.51 -7.62
N THR A 606 30.00 12.63 -8.94
CA THR A 606 29.08 13.44 -9.75
C THR A 606 28.50 12.63 -10.89
N PRO A 607 27.27 12.94 -11.34
CA PRO A 607 26.70 12.31 -12.52
C PRO A 607 27.58 12.43 -13.77
N ASN A 608 28.34 13.53 -13.87
CA ASN A 608 29.29 13.76 -14.97
C ASN A 608 30.40 12.71 -14.97
N GLU A 609 31.02 12.46 -13.81
CA GLU A 609 32.06 11.45 -13.68
C GLU A 609 31.54 10.03 -13.98
N ILE A 610 30.29 9.74 -13.62
CA ILE A 610 29.64 8.47 -13.99
C ILE A 610 29.52 8.40 -15.51
N CYS A 611 29.04 9.45 -16.18
CA CYS A 611 28.90 9.49 -17.63
C CYS A 611 30.25 9.36 -18.35
N ASP A 612 31.30 10.02 -17.84
CA ASP A 612 32.62 10.04 -18.48
C ASP A 612 33.35 8.70 -18.37
N ARG A 613 33.08 7.93 -17.31
CA ARG A 613 33.71 6.62 -17.06
C ARG A 613 32.87 5.44 -17.53
N SER A 614 31.72 5.69 -18.15
CA SER A 614 30.77 4.64 -18.52
C SER A 614 30.57 4.58 -20.04
N SER A 615 30.58 3.37 -20.58
CA SER A 615 30.18 3.05 -21.94
C SER A 615 28.67 2.84 -22.06
N LYS A 616 28.00 2.51 -20.95
CA LYS A 616 26.56 2.29 -20.87
C LYS A 616 25.99 2.89 -19.59
N ILE A 617 24.81 3.49 -19.67
CA ILE A 617 24.12 4.14 -18.56
C ILE A 617 22.70 3.62 -18.50
N ILE A 618 22.29 3.25 -17.29
CA ILE A 618 20.91 2.94 -16.95
C ILE A 618 20.36 4.13 -16.16
N THR A 619 19.40 4.82 -16.76
CA THR A 619 18.63 5.89 -16.13
C THR A 619 17.39 5.28 -15.47
N PHE A 620 17.37 5.21 -14.15
CA PHE A 620 16.21 4.78 -13.36
C PHE A 620 15.20 5.91 -13.20
N ILE A 621 13.93 5.60 -13.44
CA ILE A 621 12.80 6.50 -13.19
C ILE A 621 12.04 5.93 -11.99
N ASP A 622 12.33 6.44 -10.78
CA ASP A 622 11.66 6.02 -9.56
C ASP A 622 10.25 6.60 -9.51
N LEU A 623 9.24 5.72 -9.50
CA LEU A 623 7.83 6.09 -9.50
C LEU A 623 7.15 5.76 -8.17
N ALA A 624 6.23 6.64 -7.78
CA ALA A 624 5.49 6.49 -6.53
C ALA A 624 4.65 5.19 -6.50
N GLY A 625 4.74 4.45 -5.39
CA GLY A 625 3.99 3.19 -5.21
C GLY A 625 2.60 3.33 -4.61
N HIS A 626 2.28 4.49 -4.01
CA HIS A 626 1.03 4.67 -3.27
C HIS A 626 -0.11 5.15 -4.18
N HIS A 627 -1.32 4.62 -4.01
CA HIS A 627 -2.48 4.94 -4.86
C HIS A 627 -2.78 6.46 -4.95
N LYS A 628 -2.55 7.20 -3.85
CA LYS A 628 -2.64 8.68 -3.80
C LYS A 628 -1.81 9.38 -4.89
N TYR A 629 -0.66 8.81 -5.26
CA TYR A 629 0.30 9.38 -6.21
C TYR A 629 0.27 8.68 -7.57
N MET A 630 -0.76 7.89 -7.88
CA MET A 630 -0.92 7.24 -9.20
C MET A 630 -0.94 8.24 -10.35
N LYS A 631 -1.36 9.49 -10.08
CA LYS A 631 -1.28 10.59 -11.04
C LYS A 631 0.16 10.85 -11.50
N THR A 632 1.11 10.73 -10.58
CA THR A 632 2.54 10.87 -10.81
C THR A 632 3.09 9.64 -11.55
N THR A 633 2.71 8.43 -11.13
CA THR A 633 3.17 7.17 -11.76
C THR A 633 2.74 7.04 -13.22
N VAL A 634 1.46 7.30 -13.52
CA VAL A 634 0.93 7.24 -14.90
C VAL A 634 1.62 8.28 -15.79
N PHE A 635 1.81 9.50 -15.28
CA PHE A 635 2.57 10.53 -15.99
C PHE A 635 4.03 10.09 -16.19
N GLY A 636 4.64 9.46 -15.19
CA GLY A 636 5.97 8.87 -15.25
C GLY A 636 6.17 7.91 -16.42
N LEU A 637 5.25 6.96 -16.57
CA LEU A 637 5.28 5.98 -17.64
C LEU A 637 4.92 6.58 -19.02
N ALA A 638 3.95 7.50 -19.07
CA ALA A 638 3.50 8.07 -20.33
C ALA A 638 4.47 9.12 -20.90
N ALA A 639 4.96 10.04 -20.06
CA ALA A 639 5.77 11.17 -20.50
C ALA A 639 7.24 10.80 -20.74
N HIS A 640 7.86 10.04 -19.83
CA HIS A 640 9.30 9.75 -19.90
C HIS A 640 9.65 8.57 -20.81
N LEU A 641 8.66 7.90 -21.41
CA LEU A 641 8.80 6.83 -22.41
C LEU A 641 9.92 5.81 -22.06
N PRO A 642 9.80 5.09 -20.93
CA PRO A 642 10.82 4.12 -20.53
C PRO A 642 10.99 3.00 -21.57
N ASP A 643 12.22 2.53 -21.69
CA ASP A 643 12.58 1.41 -22.57
C ASP A 643 12.14 0.08 -21.94
N PHE A 644 12.30 -0.05 -20.63
CA PHE A 644 11.87 -1.20 -19.83
C PHE A 644 11.17 -0.76 -18.53
N ALA A 645 10.37 -1.65 -17.96
CA ALA A 645 9.77 -1.46 -16.65
C ALA A 645 10.20 -2.58 -15.69
N MET A 646 10.71 -2.20 -14.53
CA MET A 646 11.08 -3.09 -13.43
C MET A 646 9.92 -3.14 -12.42
N LEU A 647 9.20 -4.25 -12.34
CA LEU A 647 8.13 -4.45 -11.37
C LEU A 647 8.69 -5.04 -10.07
N VAL A 648 8.83 -4.21 -9.05
CA VAL A 648 9.34 -4.61 -7.74
C VAL A 648 8.20 -5.08 -6.85
N ILE A 649 8.35 -6.27 -6.28
CA ILE A 649 7.33 -6.94 -5.46
C ILE A 649 7.98 -7.35 -4.14
N ASN A 650 7.26 -7.17 -3.04
CA ASN A 650 7.73 -7.68 -1.75
C ASN A 650 7.42 -9.18 -1.67
N GLY A 651 8.44 -10.00 -1.47
CA GLY A 651 8.32 -11.46 -1.39
C GLY A 651 7.35 -11.95 -0.31
N SER A 652 7.20 -11.21 0.80
CA SER A 652 6.31 -11.61 1.90
C SER A 652 4.84 -11.30 1.61
N THR A 653 4.56 -10.16 0.97
CA THR A 653 3.17 -9.73 0.70
C THR A 653 2.67 -10.17 -0.66
N GLY A 654 3.56 -10.50 -1.59
CA GLY A 654 3.24 -10.85 -2.96
C GLY A 654 2.57 -9.73 -3.76
N VAL A 655 1.75 -10.11 -4.74
CA VAL A 655 1.07 -9.20 -5.69
C VAL A 655 -0.15 -8.54 -5.02
N VAL A 656 0.08 -7.42 -4.34
CA VAL A 656 -0.98 -6.68 -3.62
C VAL A 656 -1.04 -5.20 -4.02
N GLY A 657 -2.18 -4.57 -3.70
CA GLY A 657 -2.38 -3.12 -3.84
C GLY A 657 -2.25 -2.63 -5.28
N THR A 658 -1.42 -1.60 -5.48
CA THR A 658 -1.22 -0.94 -6.77
C THR A 658 -0.35 -1.75 -7.75
N THR A 659 0.20 -2.91 -7.36
CA THR A 659 1.06 -3.75 -8.23
C THR A 659 0.36 -4.11 -9.53
N ARG A 660 -0.90 -4.56 -9.45
CA ARG A 660 -1.71 -4.92 -10.64
C ARG A 660 -1.97 -3.72 -11.53
N GLU A 661 -2.24 -2.57 -10.93
CA GLU A 661 -2.48 -1.34 -11.67
C GLU A 661 -1.23 -0.86 -12.41
N HIS A 662 -0.08 -0.84 -11.72
CA HIS A 662 1.19 -0.45 -12.32
C HIS A 662 1.57 -1.38 -13.47
N PHE A 663 1.42 -2.69 -13.27
CA PHE A 663 1.65 -3.66 -14.31
C PHE A 663 0.71 -3.47 -15.51
N GLY A 664 -0.59 -3.26 -15.24
CA GLY A 664 -1.57 -2.94 -16.28
C GLY A 664 -1.21 -1.69 -17.09
N PHE A 665 -0.68 -0.64 -16.46
CA PHE A 665 -0.22 0.55 -17.17
C PHE A 665 1.02 0.27 -18.04
N ALA A 666 1.98 -0.52 -17.57
CA ALA A 666 3.14 -0.90 -18.37
C ALA A 666 2.72 -1.70 -19.62
N LEU A 667 1.80 -2.66 -19.47
CA LEU A 667 1.26 -3.43 -20.59
C LEU A 667 0.45 -2.56 -21.56
N ALA A 668 -0.41 -1.68 -21.04
CA ALA A 668 -1.19 -0.74 -21.85
C ALA A 668 -0.30 0.18 -22.68
N LEU A 669 0.81 0.62 -22.08
CA LEU A 669 1.83 1.41 -22.75
C LEU A 669 2.84 0.55 -23.51
N GLN A 670 2.64 -0.77 -23.63
CA GLN A 670 3.51 -1.74 -24.31
C GLN A 670 5.00 -1.53 -23.97
N VAL A 671 5.28 -1.35 -22.68
CA VAL A 671 6.62 -1.31 -22.12
C VAL A 671 6.97 -2.73 -21.66
N PRO A 672 8.06 -3.34 -22.15
CA PRO A 672 8.51 -4.66 -21.68
C PRO A 672 8.78 -4.64 -20.18
N VAL A 673 8.35 -5.68 -19.47
CA VAL A 673 8.43 -5.78 -18.01
C VAL A 673 9.32 -6.95 -17.59
N PHE A 674 10.18 -6.73 -16.60
CA PHE A 674 10.81 -7.78 -15.81
C PHE A 674 10.49 -7.57 -14.33
N VAL A 675 10.50 -8.65 -13.55
CA VAL A 675 10.04 -8.66 -12.15
C VAL A 675 11.21 -8.83 -11.21
N VAL A 676 11.17 -8.09 -10.10
CA VAL A 676 12.13 -8.21 -9.00
C VAL A 676 11.37 -8.48 -7.70
N ILE A 677 11.49 -9.68 -7.16
CA ILE A 677 10.97 -10.05 -5.85
C ILE A 677 12.03 -9.67 -4.81
N ASN A 678 11.76 -8.60 -4.07
CA ASN A 678 12.65 -8.06 -3.05
C ASN A 678 12.26 -8.58 -1.64
N LYS A 679 13.16 -8.41 -0.67
CA LYS A 679 13.00 -8.80 0.75
C LYS A 679 12.92 -10.31 0.97
N ILE A 680 13.63 -11.10 0.16
CA ILE A 680 13.66 -12.55 0.34
C ILE A 680 14.29 -12.98 1.67
N ASP A 681 15.09 -12.12 2.29
CA ASP A 681 15.68 -12.31 3.63
C ASP A 681 14.64 -12.45 4.75
N LEU A 682 13.42 -11.94 4.53
CA LEU A 682 12.31 -12.02 5.47
C LEU A 682 11.32 -13.15 5.12
N CYS A 683 11.59 -13.92 4.06
CA CYS A 683 10.62 -14.85 3.48
C CYS A 683 11.07 -16.30 3.64
N SER A 684 10.11 -17.19 3.90
CA SER A 684 10.33 -18.63 3.67
C SER A 684 10.28 -18.93 2.17
N LYS A 685 10.97 -20.01 1.74
CA LYS A 685 10.95 -20.45 0.33
C LYS A 685 9.53 -20.64 -0.22
N GLY A 686 8.61 -21.13 0.60
CA GLY A 686 7.20 -21.30 0.23
C GLY A 686 6.47 -19.98 -0.07
N SER A 687 6.78 -18.90 0.66
CA SER A 687 6.14 -17.58 0.44
C SER A 687 6.57 -16.94 -0.89
N VAL A 688 7.85 -17.08 -1.25
CA VAL A 688 8.35 -16.63 -2.56
C VAL A 688 7.68 -17.44 -3.68
N GLN A 689 7.55 -18.75 -3.51
CA GLN A 689 6.90 -19.63 -4.48
C GLN A 689 5.40 -19.28 -4.67
N GLN A 690 4.68 -18.98 -3.60
CA GLN A 690 3.29 -18.48 -3.68
C GLN A 690 3.18 -17.16 -4.44
N THR A 691 4.11 -16.23 -4.20
CA THR A 691 4.17 -14.95 -4.93
C THR A 691 4.36 -15.17 -6.41
N VAL A 692 5.19 -16.15 -6.77
CA VAL A 692 5.44 -16.53 -8.17
C VAL A 692 4.21 -17.14 -8.80
N GLU A 693 3.51 -18.04 -8.11
CA GLU A 693 2.27 -18.61 -8.67
C GLU A 693 1.21 -17.52 -8.91
N CYS A 694 1.11 -16.54 -8.00
CA CYS A 694 0.26 -15.38 -8.20
C CYS A 694 0.70 -14.53 -9.40
N LEU A 695 2.00 -14.39 -9.63
CA LEU A 695 2.55 -13.70 -10.80
C LEU A 695 2.26 -14.46 -12.09
N ARG A 696 2.43 -15.78 -12.09
CA ARG A 696 2.11 -16.64 -13.23
C ARG A 696 0.64 -16.52 -13.61
N TYR A 697 -0.25 -16.60 -12.62
CA TYR A 697 -1.68 -16.38 -12.83
C TYR A 697 -1.95 -14.99 -13.44
N LEU A 698 -1.32 -13.95 -12.91
CA LEU A 698 -1.48 -12.58 -13.40
C LEU A 698 -0.99 -12.44 -14.84
N LEU A 699 0.17 -13.00 -15.20
CA LEU A 699 0.73 -12.96 -16.56
C LEU A 699 -0.19 -13.68 -17.55
N GLN A 700 -0.68 -14.88 -17.22
CA GLN A 700 -1.56 -15.68 -18.07
C GLN A 700 -2.89 -14.98 -18.40
N HIS A 701 -3.44 -14.19 -17.48
CA HIS A 701 -4.74 -13.53 -17.64
C HIS A 701 -4.66 -12.13 -18.29
N THR A 702 -3.48 -11.70 -18.74
CA THR A 702 -3.28 -10.38 -19.37
C THR A 702 -3.53 -10.36 -20.88
N GLY A 703 -3.86 -11.51 -21.48
CA GLY A 703 -4.05 -11.64 -22.94
C GLY A 703 -2.74 -11.67 -23.74
N ILE A 704 -1.59 -11.54 -23.09
CA ILE A 704 -0.25 -11.67 -23.67
C ILE A 704 0.35 -12.98 -23.11
N LYS A 705 0.80 -13.87 -24.00
CA LYS A 705 1.48 -15.11 -23.61
C LYS A 705 2.91 -14.80 -23.13
N LEU A 706 3.05 -14.31 -21.90
CA LEU A 706 4.34 -14.10 -21.24
C LEU A 706 4.59 -15.24 -20.27
N GLU A 707 5.61 -16.05 -20.52
CA GLU A 707 6.02 -17.10 -19.59
C GLU A 707 6.97 -16.55 -18.51
N PRO A 708 6.72 -16.79 -17.22
CA PRO A 708 7.64 -16.39 -16.16
C PRO A 708 8.95 -17.20 -16.25
N PHE A 709 10.09 -16.52 -16.27
CA PHE A 709 11.42 -17.14 -16.32
C PHE A 709 12.26 -16.71 -15.12
N PHE A 710 12.71 -17.66 -14.31
CA PHE A 710 13.51 -17.36 -13.13
C PHE A 710 14.99 -17.28 -13.45
N VAL A 711 15.65 -16.29 -12.86
CA VAL A 711 17.07 -16.07 -13.03
C VAL A 711 17.79 -16.44 -11.73
N GLU A 712 18.44 -17.60 -11.72
CA GLU A 712 19.20 -18.10 -10.56
C GLU A 712 20.71 -18.10 -10.83
N THR A 713 21.10 -18.20 -12.09
CA THR A 713 22.50 -18.27 -12.53
C THR A 713 22.86 -17.12 -13.46
N THR A 714 24.15 -16.95 -13.73
CA THR A 714 24.63 -16.01 -14.74
C THR A 714 24.23 -16.39 -16.16
N ASP A 715 23.97 -17.66 -16.42
CA ASP A 715 23.59 -18.17 -17.75
C ASP A 715 22.14 -17.78 -18.04
N ASP A 716 21.30 -17.91 -17.01
CA ASP A 716 19.90 -17.47 -17.07
C ASP A 716 19.80 -15.97 -17.36
N VAL A 717 20.76 -15.17 -16.89
CA VAL A 717 20.79 -13.72 -17.15
C VAL A 717 20.86 -13.43 -18.65
N VAL A 718 21.75 -14.12 -19.39
CA VAL A 718 21.93 -13.93 -20.84
C VAL A 718 20.66 -14.32 -21.59
N GLN A 719 20.12 -15.52 -21.31
CA GLN A 719 18.87 -15.98 -21.90
C GLN A 719 17.69 -15.05 -21.58
N ALA A 720 17.67 -14.50 -20.36
CA ALA A 720 16.64 -13.57 -19.93
C ALA A 720 16.66 -12.26 -20.73
N ALA A 721 17.84 -11.73 -21.03
CA ALA A 721 17.97 -10.45 -21.73
C ALA A 721 17.54 -10.55 -23.20
N ASP A 722 17.93 -11.63 -23.87
CA ASP A 722 17.60 -11.87 -25.28
C ASP A 722 16.10 -12.09 -25.49
N LYS A 723 15.52 -13.06 -24.77
CA LYS A 723 14.09 -13.41 -24.86
C LYS A 723 13.14 -12.34 -24.34
N LEU A 724 13.60 -11.42 -23.48
CA LEU A 724 12.79 -10.27 -23.04
C LEU A 724 12.50 -9.33 -24.23
N VAL A 725 13.44 -9.17 -25.16
CA VAL A 725 13.25 -8.34 -26.37
C VAL A 725 12.25 -8.98 -27.32
N GLU A 726 12.29 -10.32 -27.44
CA GLU A 726 11.34 -11.11 -28.22
C GLU A 726 9.92 -11.13 -27.63
N LYS A 727 9.75 -10.64 -26.39
CA LYS A 727 8.49 -10.63 -25.62
C LYS A 727 7.90 -12.02 -25.41
N SER A 728 8.74 -13.05 -25.34
CA SER A 728 8.32 -14.43 -25.07
C SER A 728 8.27 -14.73 -23.57
N ILE A 729 9.19 -14.15 -22.80
CA ILE A 729 9.31 -14.39 -21.36
C ILE A 729 9.28 -13.11 -20.52
N CYS A 730 8.99 -13.28 -19.23
CA CYS A 730 9.08 -12.26 -18.19
C CYS A 730 10.13 -12.70 -17.16
N PRO A 731 11.36 -12.15 -17.19
CA PRO A 731 12.42 -12.50 -16.24
C PRO A 731 12.05 -12.14 -14.80
N ILE A 732 12.38 -13.01 -13.85
CA ILE A 732 12.10 -12.87 -12.41
C ILE A 732 13.39 -13.03 -11.62
N PHE A 733 13.76 -11.98 -10.89
CA PHE A 733 14.91 -11.96 -9.98
C PHE A 733 14.42 -11.98 -8.53
N ALA A 734 14.92 -12.90 -7.71
CA ALA A 734 14.65 -12.92 -6.28
C ALA A 734 15.87 -12.34 -5.54
N ILE A 735 15.72 -11.17 -4.90
CA ILE A 735 16.83 -10.40 -4.32
C ILE A 735 16.54 -9.93 -2.89
N SER A 736 17.60 -9.52 -2.19
CA SER A 736 17.47 -8.76 -0.94
C SER A 736 18.36 -7.52 -0.92
N CYS A 737 17.73 -6.36 -0.74
CA CYS A 737 18.44 -5.08 -0.56
C CYS A 737 19.23 -4.98 0.76
N THR A 738 18.93 -5.82 1.75
CA THR A 738 19.55 -5.80 3.08
C THR A 738 20.74 -6.74 3.16
N THR A 739 20.65 -7.95 2.60
CA THR A 739 21.75 -8.93 2.61
C THR A 739 22.64 -8.81 1.37
N GLY A 740 22.16 -8.20 0.30
CA GLY A 740 22.85 -8.13 -0.99
C GLY A 740 22.65 -9.36 -1.89
N GLU A 741 21.86 -10.35 -1.43
CA GLU A 741 21.60 -11.59 -2.16
C GLU A 741 21.04 -11.31 -3.56
N ASN A 742 21.66 -11.93 -4.57
CA ASN A 742 21.31 -11.86 -6.01
C ASN A 742 21.27 -10.47 -6.66
N ILE A 743 21.73 -9.41 -5.98
CA ILE A 743 21.82 -8.06 -6.58
C ILE A 743 22.81 -8.05 -7.75
N ASP A 744 23.89 -8.83 -7.67
CA ASP A 744 24.89 -8.91 -8.74
C ASP A 744 24.32 -9.53 -10.02
N LEU A 745 23.39 -10.49 -9.93
CA LEU A 745 22.69 -11.04 -11.10
C LEU A 745 21.84 -9.98 -11.77
N LEU A 746 21.13 -9.17 -10.98
CA LEU A 746 20.36 -8.04 -11.50
C LEU A 746 21.27 -6.98 -12.15
N LYS A 747 22.43 -6.67 -11.57
CA LYS A 747 23.42 -5.75 -12.18
C LYS A 747 23.97 -6.28 -13.49
N LYS A 748 24.32 -7.58 -13.56
CA LYS A 748 24.76 -8.23 -14.80
C LYS A 748 23.68 -8.16 -15.87
N PHE A 749 22.42 -8.44 -15.50
CA PHE A 749 21.27 -8.32 -16.40
C PHE A 749 21.11 -6.91 -16.95
N LEU A 750 21.15 -5.89 -16.09
CA LEU A 750 21.08 -4.49 -16.51
C LEU A 750 22.25 -4.10 -17.44
N ASN A 751 23.45 -4.65 -17.23
CA ASN A 751 24.60 -4.41 -18.09
C ASN A 751 24.42 -5.00 -19.51
N ILE A 752 23.72 -6.13 -19.66
CA ILE A 752 23.54 -6.78 -20.97
C ILE A 752 22.25 -6.39 -21.70
N LEU A 753 21.27 -5.78 -21.02
CA LEU A 753 20.01 -5.35 -21.63
C LEU A 753 20.24 -4.54 -22.92
N PRO A 754 19.75 -4.93 -24.09
CA PRO A 754 20.05 -4.23 -25.32
C PRO A 754 19.27 -2.90 -25.46
N PRO A 755 19.78 -1.95 -26.26
CA PRO A 755 19.03 -0.76 -26.66
C PRO A 755 17.77 -1.14 -27.42
N ARG A 756 16.65 -0.49 -27.10
CA ARG A 756 15.35 -0.76 -27.75
C ARG A 756 15.31 -0.37 -29.23
N LEU A 757 16.04 0.68 -29.59
CA LEU A 757 16.13 1.17 -30.97
C LEU A 757 17.37 0.57 -31.61
N THR A 758 17.19 -0.16 -32.71
CA THR A 758 18.31 -0.63 -33.54
C THR A 758 19.00 0.56 -34.22
N VAL A 759 20.26 0.40 -34.64
CA VAL A 759 21.01 1.48 -35.35
C VAL A 759 20.22 2.03 -36.55
N PRO A 760 19.65 1.18 -37.43
CA PRO A 760 18.92 1.67 -38.60
C PRO A 760 17.69 2.50 -38.21
N GLU A 761 16.98 2.08 -37.17
CA GLU A 761 15.81 2.81 -36.69
C GLU A 761 16.21 4.14 -36.06
N GLN A 762 17.31 4.18 -35.31
CA GLN A 762 17.83 5.41 -34.73
C GLN A 762 18.30 6.41 -35.80
N GLU A 763 18.96 5.94 -36.85
CA GLU A 763 19.31 6.78 -38.01
C GLU A 763 18.06 7.28 -38.74
N ARG A 764 17.07 6.41 -38.95
CA ARG A 764 15.79 6.78 -39.56
C ARG A 764 15.10 7.87 -38.75
N LEU A 765 15.00 7.70 -37.43
CA LEU A 765 14.40 8.69 -36.52
C LEU A 765 15.20 9.99 -36.48
N SER A 766 16.53 9.93 -36.56
CA SER A 766 17.40 11.12 -36.57
C SER A 766 17.24 11.96 -37.85
N LYS A 767 16.83 11.34 -38.96
CA LYS A 767 16.54 12.03 -40.24
C LYS A 767 15.15 12.66 -40.29
N LEU A 768 14.25 12.30 -39.38
CA LEU A 768 12.91 12.88 -39.31
C LEU A 768 12.97 14.33 -38.77
N PRO A 769 11.90 15.13 -38.99
CA PRO A 769 11.80 16.44 -38.38
C PRO A 769 11.91 16.37 -36.85
N VAL A 770 12.51 17.41 -36.28
CA VAL A 770 12.63 17.59 -34.83
C VAL A 770 11.24 17.54 -34.18
N GLU A 771 11.09 16.67 -33.19
CA GLU A 771 9.97 16.66 -32.23
C GLU A 771 10.52 16.41 -30.83
N TYR A 772 10.74 17.47 -30.08
CA TYR A 772 11.21 17.45 -28.70
C TYR A 772 10.07 17.76 -27.74
N ARG A 773 9.94 17.00 -26.66
CA ARG A 773 8.80 17.08 -25.74
C ARG A 773 9.20 17.70 -24.44
N ILE A 774 8.44 18.70 -24.00
CA ILE A 774 8.70 19.40 -22.75
C ILE A 774 7.95 18.71 -21.62
N ASP A 775 8.72 18.14 -20.68
CA ASP A 775 8.21 17.42 -19.51
C ASP A 775 8.49 18.21 -18.21
N GLU A 776 9.52 19.05 -18.24
CA GLU A 776 9.97 19.86 -17.10
C GLU A 776 10.36 21.27 -17.52
N ILE A 777 10.16 22.22 -16.62
CA ILE A 777 10.51 23.62 -16.82
C ILE A 777 11.21 24.10 -15.55
N TYR A 778 12.35 24.73 -15.74
CA TYR A 778 13.22 25.22 -14.71
C TYR A 778 13.39 26.72 -14.88
N SER A 779 13.14 27.46 -13.80
CA SER A 779 13.49 28.89 -13.74
C SER A 779 15.01 29.01 -13.74
N SER A 780 15.55 29.75 -14.71
CA SER A 780 16.99 30.00 -14.76
C SER A 780 17.36 31.18 -13.84
N ALA A 781 18.62 31.22 -13.38
CA ALA A 781 19.13 32.36 -12.62
C ALA A 781 19.27 33.64 -13.46
N GLN A 782 19.19 33.53 -14.79
CA GLN A 782 19.24 34.65 -15.72
C GLN A 782 17.80 35.09 -16.05
N PRO A 783 17.43 36.37 -15.85
CA PRO A 783 16.06 36.84 -16.08
C PRO A 783 15.53 36.54 -17.49
N ASP A 784 16.41 36.60 -18.49
CA ASP A 784 16.04 36.52 -19.90
C ASP A 784 16.12 35.09 -20.50
N SER A 785 16.19 34.04 -19.67
CA SER A 785 16.23 32.66 -20.18
C SER A 785 15.44 31.66 -19.35
N VAL A 786 14.95 30.64 -20.03
CA VAL A 786 14.21 29.51 -19.42
C VAL A 786 14.90 28.21 -19.82
N VAL A 787 14.99 27.26 -18.89
CA VAL A 787 15.52 25.93 -19.19
C VAL A 787 14.36 24.94 -19.22
N VAL A 788 14.23 24.18 -20.31
CA VAL A 788 13.21 23.15 -20.46
C VAL A 788 13.85 21.78 -20.50
N GLY A 789 13.35 20.85 -19.69
CA GLY A 789 13.76 19.45 -19.65
C GLY A 789 12.77 18.59 -20.43
N GLY A 790 13.28 17.57 -21.12
CA GLY A 790 12.48 16.82 -22.06
C GLY A 790 13.21 15.72 -22.80
N THR A 791 12.47 15.03 -23.67
CA THR A 791 12.98 13.93 -24.50
C THR A 791 12.78 14.23 -25.98
N LEU A 792 13.82 14.02 -26.78
CA LEU A 792 13.75 14.14 -28.24
C LEU A 792 13.13 12.86 -28.82
N ARG A 793 11.91 12.93 -29.36
CA ARG A 793 11.24 11.79 -30.00
C ARG A 793 11.83 11.47 -31.37
N SER A 794 12.06 12.50 -32.18
CA SER A 794 12.58 12.38 -33.54
C SER A 794 13.44 13.59 -33.92
N GLY A 795 14.31 13.39 -34.89
CA GLY A 795 15.26 14.37 -35.40
C GLY A 795 16.52 14.51 -34.56
N THR A 796 17.26 15.58 -34.83
CA THR A 796 18.47 16.00 -34.12
C THR A 796 18.38 17.49 -33.85
N ILE A 797 18.71 17.92 -32.63
CA ILE A 797 18.77 19.35 -32.30
C ILE A 797 20.22 19.72 -32.03
N HIS A 798 20.70 20.74 -32.73
CA HIS A 798 22.01 21.35 -32.51
C HIS A 798 21.93 22.64 -31.69
N GLU A 799 23.00 22.93 -30.95
CA GLU A 799 23.15 24.22 -30.30
C GLU A 799 23.15 25.35 -31.34
N GLY A 800 22.29 26.35 -31.13
CA GLY A 800 22.08 27.46 -32.05
C GLY A 800 20.99 27.23 -33.11
N GLU A 801 20.32 26.08 -33.11
CA GLU A 801 19.27 25.77 -34.09
C GLU A 801 17.96 26.54 -33.84
N ASN A 802 17.28 26.91 -34.93
CA ASN A 802 15.98 27.58 -34.90
C ASN A 802 14.85 26.55 -34.98
N CYS A 803 13.97 26.57 -33.98
CA CYS A 803 12.83 25.67 -33.84
C CYS A 803 11.55 26.48 -33.58
N LEU A 804 10.41 25.79 -33.51
CA LEU A 804 9.14 26.36 -33.05
C LEU A 804 8.77 25.72 -31.72
N VAL A 805 8.23 26.48 -30.76
CA VAL A 805 7.69 25.96 -29.50
C VAL A 805 6.19 26.23 -29.42
N GLY A 806 5.42 25.23 -28.98
CA GLY A 806 3.97 25.34 -28.83
C GLY A 806 3.32 23.99 -28.47
N PRO A 807 1.97 23.91 -28.45
CA PRO A 807 1.05 25.00 -28.68
C PRO A 807 0.95 25.94 -27.47
N LEU A 808 0.92 27.24 -27.76
CA LEU A 808 0.56 28.28 -26.78
C LEU A 808 -0.94 28.22 -26.43
N ILE A 809 -1.40 29.08 -25.53
CA ILE A 809 -2.81 29.13 -25.09
C ILE A 809 -3.78 29.31 -26.26
N ASN A 810 -3.37 30.06 -27.29
CA ASN A 810 -4.16 30.29 -28.50
C ASN A 810 -4.01 29.19 -29.57
N GLY A 811 -3.17 28.17 -29.33
CA GLY A 811 -2.88 27.10 -30.28
C GLY A 811 -1.70 27.35 -31.22
N ASP A 812 -1.11 28.54 -31.19
CA ASP A 812 0.00 28.92 -32.08
C ASP A 812 1.35 28.36 -31.62
N PHE A 813 2.31 28.40 -32.55
CA PHE A 813 3.69 28.02 -32.34
C PHE A 813 4.61 29.22 -32.59
N VAL A 814 5.53 29.48 -31.68
CA VAL A 814 6.41 30.66 -31.72
C VAL A 814 7.84 30.24 -32.05
N PRO A 815 8.56 30.97 -32.93
CA PRO A 815 9.95 30.69 -33.23
C PRO A 815 10.86 30.93 -32.03
N ILE A 816 11.79 30.00 -31.82
CA ILE A 816 12.79 30.03 -30.76
C ILE A 816 14.15 29.60 -31.30
N LYS A 817 15.20 30.02 -30.60
CA LYS A 817 16.55 29.54 -30.84
C LYS A 817 17.05 28.77 -29.63
N VAL A 818 17.50 27.53 -29.84
CA VAL A 818 18.09 26.72 -28.78
C VAL A 818 19.48 27.25 -28.48
N THR A 819 19.70 27.85 -27.31
CA THR A 819 20.97 28.53 -27.02
C THR A 819 22.03 27.62 -26.42
N LYS A 820 21.62 26.66 -25.58
CA LYS A 820 22.51 25.65 -24.98
C LYS A 820 21.78 24.33 -24.80
N ILE A 821 22.52 23.23 -24.92
CA ILE A 821 22.03 21.87 -24.68
C ILE A 821 22.86 21.24 -23.56
N GLN A 822 22.19 20.60 -22.60
CA GLN A 822 22.83 19.87 -21.53
C GLN A 822 22.23 18.48 -21.38
N ARG A 823 23.07 17.45 -21.20
CA ARG A 823 22.66 16.10 -20.82
C ARG A 823 23.36 15.73 -19.52
N TYR A 824 22.62 15.27 -18.51
CA TYR A 824 23.17 14.96 -17.18
C TYR A 824 23.98 16.10 -16.55
N ARG A 825 23.59 17.36 -16.80
CA ARG A 825 24.33 18.58 -16.39
C ARG A 825 25.68 18.79 -17.09
N VAL A 826 25.99 17.99 -18.11
CA VAL A 826 27.14 18.17 -19.02
C VAL A 826 26.69 18.92 -20.27
N PRO A 827 27.37 20.02 -20.67
CA PRO A 827 27.11 20.67 -21.96
C PRO A 827 27.34 19.72 -23.14
N ARG A 828 26.41 19.70 -24.09
CA ARG A 828 26.52 18.94 -25.35
C ARG A 828 26.21 19.85 -26.52
N ARG A 829 26.80 19.57 -27.69
CA ARG A 829 26.55 20.36 -28.93
C ARG A 829 25.30 19.93 -29.69
N MET A 830 24.83 18.71 -29.42
CA MET A 830 23.72 18.09 -30.13
C MET A 830 23.01 17.08 -29.21
N VAL A 831 21.72 16.89 -29.45
CA VAL A 831 20.92 15.78 -28.92
C VAL A 831 20.24 15.04 -30.07
N ARG A 832 20.18 13.70 -30.00
CA ARG A 832 19.57 12.82 -31.01
C ARG A 832 18.28 12.18 -30.52
N ALA A 833 17.45 11.70 -31.45
CA ALA A 833 16.23 10.96 -31.15
C ALA A 833 16.47 9.84 -30.12
N GLY A 834 15.56 9.73 -29.15
CA GLY A 834 15.62 8.82 -27.99
C GLY A 834 16.28 9.43 -26.76
N GLN A 835 17.06 10.52 -26.89
CA GLN A 835 17.81 11.08 -25.77
C GLN A 835 17.01 12.14 -25.00
N SER A 836 17.17 12.14 -23.67
CA SER A 836 16.71 13.23 -22.81
C SER A 836 17.78 14.30 -22.67
N ALA A 837 17.36 15.56 -22.67
CA ALA A 837 18.24 16.72 -22.52
C ALA A 837 17.53 17.86 -21.79
N SER A 838 18.31 18.86 -21.40
CA SER A 838 17.82 20.18 -20.98
C SER A 838 18.25 21.20 -22.03
N LEU A 839 17.27 21.91 -22.57
CA LEU A 839 17.47 22.94 -23.58
C LEU A 839 17.29 24.32 -22.93
N ARG A 840 18.23 25.22 -23.16
CA ARG A 840 18.07 26.62 -22.77
C ARG A 840 17.46 27.39 -23.92
N LEU A 841 16.38 28.09 -23.61
CA LEU A 841 15.62 28.92 -24.53
C LEU A 841 15.66 30.38 -24.06
N PRO A 842 15.55 31.36 -24.97
CA PRO A 842 15.29 32.74 -24.58
C PRO A 842 13.95 32.83 -23.83
N TYR A 843 13.83 33.76 -22.89
CA TYR A 843 12.54 34.08 -22.29
C TYR A 843 11.63 34.66 -23.37
N ILE A 844 10.39 34.16 -23.43
CA ILE A 844 9.39 34.61 -24.40
C ILE A 844 8.28 35.26 -23.58
N GLU A 845 8.16 36.59 -23.66
CA GLU A 845 7.12 37.33 -22.96
C GLU A 845 5.72 36.82 -23.35
N GLY A 846 4.88 36.55 -22.35
CA GLY A 846 3.50 36.10 -22.55
C GLY A 846 3.32 34.63 -23.00
N SER A 847 4.39 33.87 -23.26
CA SER A 847 4.26 32.51 -23.79
C SER A 847 3.81 31.45 -22.78
N ASN A 848 3.88 31.75 -21.46
CA ASN A 848 3.49 30.84 -20.38
C ASN A 848 3.85 29.37 -20.66
N LEU A 849 5.14 29.12 -20.95
CA LEU A 849 5.65 27.78 -21.23
C LEU A 849 5.17 26.79 -20.17
N ARG A 850 4.71 25.61 -20.62
CA ARG A 850 4.15 24.57 -19.75
C ARG A 850 4.57 23.17 -20.20
N LYS A 851 4.39 22.23 -19.29
CA LYS A 851 4.48 20.80 -19.58
C LYS A 851 3.41 20.40 -20.62
N GLY A 852 3.77 19.48 -21.51
CA GLY A 852 2.91 19.03 -22.61
C GLY A 852 3.11 19.82 -23.92
N MET A 853 3.86 20.93 -23.89
CA MET A 853 4.29 21.59 -25.12
C MET A 853 5.40 20.78 -25.82
N VAL A 854 5.59 21.05 -27.10
CA VAL A 854 6.61 20.47 -27.95
C VAL A 854 7.46 21.56 -28.59
N ILE A 855 8.71 21.21 -28.89
CA ILE A 855 9.60 21.97 -29.76
C ILE A 855 9.72 21.17 -31.05
N VAL A 856 9.37 21.79 -32.17
CA VAL A 856 9.39 21.14 -33.49
C VAL A 856 10.28 21.88 -34.46
N SER A 857 10.62 21.22 -35.57
CA SER A 857 11.43 21.84 -36.63
C SER A 857 10.78 23.12 -37.16
N SER A 858 11.60 24.14 -37.47
CA SER A 858 11.14 25.41 -38.03
C SER A 858 10.48 25.30 -39.40
N THR A 859 10.75 24.23 -40.15
CA THR A 859 10.12 23.95 -41.44
C THR A 859 8.83 23.13 -41.31
N SER A 860 8.49 22.68 -40.11
CA SER A 860 7.26 21.95 -39.87
C SER A 860 6.05 22.89 -39.79
N ASN A 861 4.86 22.39 -40.16
CA ASN A 861 3.59 23.09 -39.97
C ASN A 861 2.78 22.38 -38.88
N PRO A 862 3.16 22.51 -37.59
CA PRO A 862 2.51 21.81 -36.51
C PRO A 862 1.09 22.36 -36.31
N LYS A 863 0.13 21.46 -36.09
CA LYS A 863 -1.27 21.85 -35.82
C LYS A 863 -1.67 21.41 -34.42
N ALA A 864 -2.19 22.35 -33.65
CA ALA A 864 -2.85 22.05 -32.39
C ALA A 864 -4.25 21.47 -32.67
N CYS A 865 -4.80 20.72 -31.72
CA CYS A 865 -6.14 20.16 -31.82
C CYS A 865 -6.89 20.27 -30.49
N TYR A 866 -8.21 20.47 -30.59
CA TYR A 866 -9.13 20.19 -29.48
C TYR A 866 -9.73 18.79 -29.58
N GLU A 867 -9.93 18.28 -30.79
CA GLU A 867 -10.66 17.04 -31.03
C GLU A 867 -9.77 15.98 -31.68
N PHE A 868 -9.91 14.74 -31.22
CA PHE A 868 -9.19 13.61 -31.77
C PHE A 868 -10.01 12.32 -31.67
N LEU A 869 -9.85 11.45 -32.66
CA LEU A 869 -10.45 10.12 -32.74
C LEU A 869 -9.49 9.11 -32.11
N ALA A 870 -9.98 8.24 -31.24
CA ALA A 870 -9.19 7.19 -30.60
C ALA A 870 -9.93 5.86 -30.56
N HIS A 871 -9.21 4.77 -30.75
CA HIS A 871 -9.69 3.44 -30.37
C HIS A 871 -9.39 3.24 -28.89
N ILE A 872 -10.42 2.93 -28.11
CA ILE A 872 -10.30 2.69 -26.68
C ILE A 872 -10.77 1.30 -26.30
N TYR A 873 -10.22 0.81 -25.20
CA TYR A 873 -10.59 -0.40 -24.49
C TYR A 873 -10.88 -0.04 -23.03
N LEU A 874 -12.07 -0.40 -22.54
CA LEU A 874 -12.49 -0.09 -21.19
C LEU A 874 -12.06 -1.20 -20.23
N LEU A 875 -11.12 -0.91 -19.33
CA LEU A 875 -10.58 -1.90 -18.38
C LEU A 875 -11.46 -2.05 -17.14
N HIS A 876 -11.99 -0.95 -16.62
CA HIS A 876 -12.78 -0.95 -15.40
C HIS A 876 -13.67 0.28 -15.34
N HIS A 877 -14.95 0.11 -14.99
CA HIS A 877 -15.88 1.18 -14.66
C HIS A 877 -17.12 0.56 -13.98
N ALA A 878 -17.70 1.21 -12.98
CA ALA A 878 -18.88 0.67 -12.30
C ALA A 878 -20.11 0.54 -13.21
N ASN A 879 -20.26 1.46 -14.18
CA ASN A 879 -21.41 1.55 -15.09
C ASN A 879 -20.96 1.51 -16.57
N ALA A 880 -21.87 1.73 -17.51
CA ALA A 880 -21.51 1.99 -18.89
C ALA A 880 -20.95 3.42 -19.07
N ILE A 881 -20.04 3.60 -20.04
CA ILE A 881 -19.61 4.91 -20.54
C ILE A 881 -20.50 5.30 -21.72
N GLN A 882 -20.97 6.55 -21.72
CA GLN A 882 -21.81 7.12 -22.78
C GLN A 882 -21.21 8.43 -23.28
N LYS A 883 -21.79 8.96 -24.36
CA LYS A 883 -21.52 10.32 -24.84
C LYS A 883 -21.70 11.34 -23.71
N GLY A 884 -20.75 12.27 -23.61
CA GLY A 884 -20.69 13.29 -22.57
C GLY A 884 -19.80 12.92 -21.38
N PHE A 885 -19.34 11.67 -21.28
CA PHE A 885 -18.41 11.22 -20.24
C PHE A 885 -17.10 12.02 -20.28
N GLN A 886 -16.66 12.47 -19.10
CA GLN A 886 -15.43 13.25 -18.94
C GLN A 886 -14.40 12.47 -18.13
N ALA A 887 -13.16 12.43 -18.65
CA ALA A 887 -12.06 11.77 -17.98
C ALA A 887 -10.77 12.57 -18.13
N THR A 888 -9.86 12.42 -17.17
CA THR A 888 -8.48 12.88 -17.35
C THR A 888 -7.78 11.93 -18.30
N VAL A 889 -7.37 12.45 -19.44
CA VAL A 889 -6.60 11.73 -20.45
C VAL A 889 -5.12 12.05 -20.27
N HIS A 890 -4.29 11.02 -20.36
CA HIS A 890 -2.84 11.08 -20.43
C HIS A 890 -2.44 10.55 -21.80
N ILE A 891 -1.87 11.42 -22.63
CA ILE A 891 -1.33 11.07 -23.94
C ILE A 891 0.10 11.57 -23.92
N GLU A 892 1.03 10.64 -23.69
CA GLU A 892 2.45 10.98 -23.61
C GLU A 892 2.71 12.06 -22.53
N ASN A 893 3.21 13.24 -22.89
CA ASN A 893 3.43 14.36 -21.97
C ASN A 893 2.20 15.28 -21.80
N VAL A 894 1.12 15.05 -22.55
CA VAL A 894 -0.15 15.79 -22.45
C VAL A 894 -1.02 15.17 -21.37
N ARG A 895 -1.50 16.01 -20.46
CA ARG A 895 -2.43 15.62 -19.39
C ARG A 895 -3.53 16.65 -19.22
N GLN A 896 -4.75 16.27 -19.58
CA GLN A 896 -5.92 17.17 -19.51
C GLN A 896 -7.24 16.41 -19.43
N THR A 897 -8.28 17.07 -18.92
CA THR A 897 -9.65 16.57 -19.02
C THR A 897 -10.14 16.62 -20.47
N ALA A 898 -10.64 15.49 -20.97
CA ALA A 898 -11.32 15.41 -22.24
C ALA A 898 -12.71 14.79 -22.05
N GLN A 899 -13.64 15.20 -22.93
CA GLN A 899 -15.01 14.71 -22.99
C GLN A 899 -15.21 13.84 -24.23
N ILE A 900 -15.94 12.73 -24.10
CA ILE A 900 -16.39 11.94 -25.26
C ILE A 900 -17.56 12.68 -25.93
N ILE A 901 -17.36 13.18 -27.15
CA ILE A 901 -18.38 13.93 -27.90
C ILE A 901 -19.13 13.05 -28.92
N ALA A 902 -18.51 11.94 -29.33
CA ALA A 902 -19.10 10.94 -30.21
C ALA A 902 -18.46 9.57 -29.92
N MET A 903 -19.22 8.52 -30.19
CA MET A 903 -18.80 7.13 -30.04
C MET A 903 -19.54 6.26 -31.06
N ASP A 904 -18.93 5.16 -31.47
CA ASP A 904 -19.48 4.18 -32.41
C ASP A 904 -20.54 3.24 -31.81
N LYS A 905 -20.78 3.34 -30.51
CA LYS A 905 -21.78 2.59 -29.73
C LYS A 905 -22.59 3.56 -28.88
N ASP A 906 -23.78 3.20 -28.44
CA ASP A 906 -24.54 4.04 -27.50
C ASP A 906 -23.97 3.97 -26.07
N GLU A 907 -23.48 2.80 -25.69
CA GLU A 907 -22.89 2.49 -24.39
C GLU A 907 -21.63 1.63 -24.55
N LEU A 908 -20.61 1.90 -23.74
CA LEU A 908 -19.39 1.10 -23.66
C LEU A 908 -19.27 0.46 -22.28
N ARG A 909 -19.21 -0.87 -22.22
CA ARG A 909 -19.10 -1.65 -20.97
C ARG A 909 -17.68 -2.16 -20.74
N ILE A 910 -17.44 -2.71 -19.54
CA ILE A 910 -16.13 -3.27 -19.16
C ILE A 910 -15.71 -4.35 -20.16
N ASN A 911 -14.42 -4.39 -20.50
CA ASN A 911 -13.79 -5.32 -21.44
C ASN A 911 -14.24 -5.18 -22.89
N GLU A 912 -14.82 -4.04 -23.28
CA GLU A 912 -15.20 -3.75 -24.65
C GLU A 912 -14.29 -2.73 -25.33
N TYR A 913 -14.24 -2.81 -26.65
CA TYR A 913 -13.62 -1.81 -27.53
C TYR A 913 -14.66 -0.84 -28.07
N ALA A 914 -14.26 0.41 -28.27
CA ALA A 914 -15.03 1.41 -29.00
C ALA A 914 -14.11 2.41 -29.70
N THR A 915 -14.62 2.99 -30.77
CA THR A 915 -14.06 4.16 -31.44
C THR A 915 -14.75 5.40 -30.90
N VAL A 916 -13.97 6.29 -30.29
CA VAL A 916 -14.50 7.48 -29.62
C VAL A 916 -13.81 8.74 -30.11
N THR A 917 -14.59 9.81 -30.25
CA THR A 917 -14.06 11.15 -30.46
C THR A 917 -14.00 11.87 -29.13
N PHE A 918 -12.79 12.22 -28.71
CA PHE A 918 -12.53 13.03 -27.53
C PHE A 918 -12.42 14.51 -27.92
N ARG A 919 -12.88 15.39 -27.02
CA ARG A 919 -12.63 16.82 -27.06
C ARG A 919 -11.96 17.28 -25.78
N PHE A 920 -10.82 17.94 -25.91
CA PHE A 920 -10.13 18.60 -24.81
C PHE A 920 -10.95 19.79 -24.27
N MET A 921 -11.08 19.88 -22.96
CA MET A 921 -11.98 20.85 -22.32
C MET A 921 -11.33 22.23 -22.06
N LEU A 922 -10.01 22.30 -21.93
CA LEU A 922 -9.34 23.50 -21.43
C LEU A 922 -8.56 24.25 -22.52
N ARG A 923 -7.73 23.53 -23.28
CA ARG A 923 -6.83 24.10 -24.31
C ARG A 923 -6.53 23.08 -25.40
N SER A 924 -6.10 23.59 -26.54
CA SER A 924 -5.60 22.77 -27.64
C SER A 924 -4.23 22.18 -27.28
N GLU A 925 -3.97 20.99 -27.79
CA GLU A 925 -2.73 20.25 -27.54
C GLU A 925 -2.19 19.74 -28.88
N TYR A 926 -0.89 19.46 -28.94
CA TYR A 926 -0.28 18.81 -30.10
C TYR A 926 -0.24 17.31 -29.86
N LEU A 927 -0.92 16.54 -30.71
CA LEU A 927 -1.00 15.09 -30.61
C LEU A 927 -0.45 14.43 -31.88
N PRO A 928 0.58 13.59 -31.77
CA PRO A 928 0.97 12.74 -32.88
C PRO A 928 -0.06 11.66 -33.15
N LYS A 929 -0.15 11.26 -34.41
CA LYS A 929 -0.89 10.06 -34.80
C LYS A 929 -0.28 8.86 -34.07
N ASP A 930 -1.13 7.89 -33.73
CA ASP A 930 -0.74 6.64 -33.08
C ASP A 930 -0.23 6.76 -31.64
N SER A 931 -0.32 7.94 -31.02
CA SER A 931 0.03 8.12 -29.62
C SER A 931 -0.85 7.27 -28.71
N ARG A 932 -0.23 6.63 -27.73
CA ARG A 932 -0.92 5.81 -26.72
C ARG A 932 -1.63 6.71 -25.72
N LEU A 933 -2.80 6.29 -25.32
CA LEU A 933 -3.72 7.05 -24.49
C LEU A 933 -4.14 6.21 -23.28
N ILE A 934 -4.13 6.84 -22.11
CA ILE A 934 -4.73 6.30 -20.88
C ILE A 934 -5.71 7.34 -20.36
N PHE A 935 -6.95 6.95 -20.11
CA PHE A 935 -7.93 7.84 -19.51
C PHE A 935 -8.44 7.28 -18.18
N ARG A 936 -8.76 8.20 -17.27
CA ARG A 936 -9.25 7.84 -15.94
C ARG A 936 -10.19 8.87 -15.33
N THR A 937 -11.10 8.40 -14.49
CA THR A 937 -11.96 9.23 -13.64
C THR A 937 -12.44 8.40 -12.45
N GLY A 938 -12.07 8.78 -11.22
CA GLY A 938 -12.31 7.95 -10.04
C GLY A 938 -11.73 6.55 -10.19
N GLU A 939 -12.59 5.54 -10.18
CA GLU A 939 -12.26 4.13 -10.40
C GLU A 939 -12.24 3.75 -11.90
N ALA A 940 -12.87 4.55 -12.77
CA ALA A 940 -12.93 4.30 -14.21
C ALA A 940 -11.52 4.35 -14.84
N LYS A 941 -11.17 3.33 -15.63
CA LYS A 941 -9.87 3.21 -16.31
C LYS A 941 -10.08 2.63 -17.70
N GLY A 942 -9.48 3.27 -18.70
CA GLY A 942 -9.38 2.71 -20.03
C GLY A 942 -8.11 3.14 -20.74
N VAL A 943 -7.80 2.40 -21.79
CA VAL A 943 -6.57 2.54 -22.56
C VAL A 943 -6.92 2.67 -24.03
N GLY A 944 -6.05 3.23 -24.85
CA GLY A 944 -6.36 3.41 -26.25
C GLY A 944 -5.21 3.95 -27.08
N ARG A 945 -5.51 4.24 -28.33
CA ARG A 945 -4.58 4.79 -29.31
C ARG A 945 -5.26 5.87 -30.13
N VAL A 946 -4.60 6.99 -30.31
CA VAL A 946 -5.06 8.09 -31.18
C VAL A 946 -4.94 7.65 -32.63
N ILE A 947 -6.06 7.70 -33.36
CA ILE A 947 -6.15 7.28 -34.77
C ILE A 947 -6.03 8.48 -35.69
N GLN A 948 -6.74 9.56 -35.35
CA GLN A 948 -6.80 10.76 -36.15
C GLN A 948 -6.95 11.97 -35.25
N VAL A 949 -6.41 13.09 -35.70
CA VAL A 949 -6.47 14.37 -34.99
C VAL A 949 -7.20 15.36 -35.89
N THR A 950 -8.12 16.14 -35.33
CA THR A 950 -8.83 17.21 -36.01
C THR A 950 -8.12 18.53 -35.69
N PRO A 951 -7.43 19.16 -36.65
CA PRO A 951 -6.76 20.43 -36.42
C PRO A 951 -7.72 21.53 -35.96
N CYS A 952 -7.25 22.41 -35.09
CA CYS A 952 -7.94 23.65 -34.71
C CYS A 952 -8.11 24.61 -35.89
#